data_AF-A0A352TAZ1-F1
#
_entry.id   AF-A0A352TAZ1-F1
#
_cell.length_a   1.000
_cell.length_b   1.000
_cell.length_c   1.000
_cell.angle_alpha   90.00
_cell.angle_beta   90.00
_cell.angle_gamma   90.00
#
_symmetry.space_group_name_H-M   'P 1'
#
loop_
_entity.id
_entity.type
_entity.pdbx_description
1 polymer ?
#
loop_
_entity_poly.entity_id
_entity_poly.type
_entity_poly.pdbx_seq_one_letter_code
_entity_poly.pdbx_strand_id
1 'polypeptide(L)'
;MVTVSLSADFSHFQQAPEELLAHKRHLTAEEIAVLEKNRNISSDPEWKNVYVSDGEGLFDPECIVQSEFDGWVVLGSVRSATLKYHDLELKTGIYRSMLSRVCLGDDCVVNNVSYLVNYRIGNRVMLFNIQEMSCTSHSKFGNGVLKQGESEDVRVWIGVGNENGNRSVLPFESMIPADAYLWSRYRENKALMQRFVELTENGNDKSTPTYGIVCDDAVIKNCTLIKDAKIGNDAYIKGAFKLKNITVLSSAEEPSQIGEGVELVNGIMGFGSHVFYQAVAVRFVIGRNCQLKYGARLLNSVLGDNSTVSCCELLNNLIFPFHEQHHNSSFLIAATLQGQSNIASAATIGSNHNSRSPDGEMIAGRGFWPGLCCDFKYDSRFASFVLVAKGSYKNELNITYPFSLVAANPDGNVHIIPAYWFLYNMFAIERNRFKFAARDKRVVKVQHIETDPLAPDTMQEVIASLDRLIQLTYRWLLLDNDTMQKMTVSNTEADVVQSFRQKAFAASSEQEGLRIAKDFLHHAQYTQFILSDDRCQKKLGALIYKPLQGYRAYRRILKYFAADCLITWCSFNGKESLENEDLSRIETIPLYTKWLNVGGQIISEEKVQELFELVIAKSINTWKEVHAFYDECQKNYIDYKARYALFVLETLYERPLRDFTTEIFADITNDVAYVAMEMLESSITSRSKDYTDFFRSITFRNKEEVEAVLGNIGDNSFLRELREATDDFNTNLERLFKKVRF
;
A
#
# COMPACT_ATOMS: atom_id res chain seq x y z
N MET A 1 -20.88 -7.52 -36.59
CA MET A 1 -21.56 -8.34 -37.61
C MET A 1 -21.67 -9.76 -37.07
N VAL A 2 -22.84 -10.38 -37.14
CA VAL A 2 -22.99 -11.82 -36.85
C VAL A 2 -22.62 -12.55 -38.14
N THR A 3 -21.60 -13.40 -38.09
CA THR A 3 -21.17 -14.20 -39.25
C THR A 3 -21.80 -15.60 -39.17
N VAL A 4 -22.33 -16.08 -40.28
CA VAL A 4 -22.84 -17.46 -40.40
C VAL A 4 -21.79 -18.28 -41.12
N SER A 5 -21.24 -19.29 -40.45
CA SER A 5 -20.41 -20.33 -41.05
C SER A 5 -21.23 -21.62 -41.15
N LEU A 6 -21.28 -22.23 -42.33
CA LEU A 6 -21.97 -23.50 -42.55
C LEU A 6 -21.11 -24.65 -41.97
N SER A 7 -21.76 -25.66 -41.39
CA SER A 7 -21.14 -26.78 -40.66
C SER A 7 -20.22 -27.69 -41.49
N ALA A 8 -20.13 -27.50 -42.81
CA ALA A 8 -19.34 -28.33 -43.71
C ALA A 8 -17.86 -27.89 -43.85
N ASP A 9 -17.47 -26.79 -43.21
CA ASP A 9 -16.09 -26.29 -43.24
C ASP A 9 -15.29 -26.87 -42.06
N PHE A 10 -14.96 -28.17 -42.13
CA PHE A 10 -14.09 -28.87 -41.16
C PHE A 10 -12.62 -28.36 -41.21
N SER A 11 -12.34 -27.30 -41.95
CA SER A 11 -11.00 -26.71 -42.12
C SER A 11 -10.50 -25.90 -40.90
N HIS A 12 -11.32 -25.76 -39.86
CA HIS A 12 -10.98 -25.01 -38.64
C HIS A 12 -10.69 -25.86 -37.38
N PHE A 13 -10.68 -27.20 -37.50
CA PHE A 13 -10.16 -28.06 -36.44
C PHE A 13 -8.63 -27.99 -36.45
N GLN A 14 -8.06 -26.92 -35.88
CA GLN A 14 -6.65 -26.97 -35.48
C GLN A 14 -6.49 -28.22 -34.61
N GLN A 15 -5.54 -29.08 -34.96
CA GLN A 15 -5.21 -30.24 -34.16
C GLN A 15 -4.86 -29.79 -32.72
N ALA A 16 -5.18 -30.62 -31.72
CA ALA A 16 -4.79 -30.32 -30.35
C ALA A 16 -3.26 -30.07 -30.31
N PRO A 17 -2.78 -29.04 -29.58
CA PRO A 17 -1.36 -28.80 -29.41
C PRO A 17 -0.62 -30.06 -28.96
N GLU A 18 0.50 -30.41 -29.59
CA GLU A 18 1.24 -31.66 -29.35
C GLU A 18 1.62 -31.83 -27.88
N GLU A 19 1.92 -30.74 -27.18
CA GLU A 19 2.28 -30.78 -25.75
C GLU A 19 1.14 -31.28 -24.85
N LEU A 20 -0.12 -31.19 -25.31
CA LEU A 20 -1.29 -31.67 -24.58
C LEU A 20 -1.59 -33.15 -24.86
N LEU A 21 -1.01 -33.72 -25.91
CA LEU A 21 -1.28 -35.10 -26.35
C LEU A 21 -0.35 -36.13 -25.72
N ALA A 22 0.62 -35.69 -24.90
CA ALA A 22 1.46 -36.59 -24.14
C ALA A 22 0.61 -37.48 -23.20
N HIS A 23 0.81 -38.79 -23.27
CA HIS A 23 0.05 -39.79 -22.50
C HIS A 23 -1.46 -39.77 -22.77
N LYS A 24 -1.84 -39.46 -24.01
CA LYS A 24 -3.23 -39.47 -24.48
C LYS A 24 -3.44 -40.48 -25.59
N ARG A 25 -4.66 -40.99 -25.66
CA ARG A 25 -5.17 -41.86 -26.73
C ARG A 25 -6.54 -41.37 -27.19
N HIS A 26 -6.96 -41.88 -28.35
CA HIS A 26 -8.35 -41.76 -28.77
C HIS A 26 -9.26 -42.69 -27.96
N LEU A 27 -10.55 -42.37 -27.98
CA LEU A 27 -11.62 -43.21 -27.43
C LEU A 27 -11.70 -44.55 -28.16
N THR A 28 -12.04 -45.60 -27.41
CA THR A 28 -12.40 -46.92 -27.94
C THR A 28 -13.86 -46.94 -28.40
N ALA A 29 -14.24 -47.94 -29.19
CA ALA A 29 -15.62 -48.08 -29.66
C ALA A 29 -16.62 -48.27 -28.51
N GLU A 30 -16.21 -49.02 -27.47
CA GLU A 30 -17.00 -49.25 -26.28
C GLU A 30 -17.22 -47.95 -25.48
N GLU A 31 -16.17 -47.14 -25.33
CA GLU A 31 -16.26 -45.83 -24.65
C GLU A 31 -17.18 -44.87 -25.41
N ILE A 32 -17.08 -44.81 -26.74
CA ILE A 32 -17.97 -43.98 -27.58
C ILE A 32 -19.44 -44.39 -27.38
N ALA A 33 -19.75 -45.69 -27.38
CA ALA A 33 -21.11 -46.17 -27.19
C ALA A 33 -21.69 -45.77 -25.82
N VAL A 34 -20.88 -45.76 -24.75
CA VAL A 34 -21.30 -45.26 -23.43
C VAL A 34 -21.57 -43.76 -23.47
N LEU A 35 -20.68 -42.98 -24.11
CA LEU A 35 -20.85 -41.53 -24.22
C LEU A 35 -22.13 -41.15 -24.98
N GLU A 36 -22.42 -41.82 -26.10
CA GLU A 36 -23.65 -41.60 -26.88
C GLU A 36 -24.91 -41.99 -26.08
N LYS A 37 -24.88 -43.14 -25.38
CA LYS A 37 -25.97 -43.57 -24.50
C LYS A 37 -26.24 -42.55 -23.38
N ASN A 38 -25.19 -41.92 -22.87
CA ASN A 38 -25.25 -40.84 -21.88
C ASN A 38 -25.66 -39.48 -22.48
N ARG A 39 -26.09 -39.46 -23.76
CA ARG A 39 -26.57 -38.30 -24.52
C ARG A 39 -25.52 -37.22 -24.70
N ASN A 40 -24.25 -37.62 -24.76
CA ASN A 40 -23.20 -36.71 -25.19
C ASN A 40 -23.17 -36.63 -26.72
N ILE A 41 -22.70 -35.51 -27.24
CA ILE A 41 -22.55 -35.28 -28.69
C ILE A 41 -21.16 -34.71 -28.99
N SER A 42 -20.64 -35.01 -30.17
CA SER A 42 -19.39 -34.44 -30.67
C SER A 42 -19.59 -33.78 -32.04
N SER A 43 -18.86 -32.69 -32.28
CA SER A 43 -18.78 -32.04 -33.60
C SER A 43 -18.11 -32.93 -34.65
N ASP A 44 -17.27 -33.88 -34.21
CA ASP A 44 -16.69 -34.93 -35.04
C ASP A 44 -17.48 -36.23 -34.84
N PRO A 45 -18.22 -36.71 -35.87
CA PRO A 45 -18.98 -37.95 -35.77
C PRO A 45 -18.14 -39.19 -35.45
N GLU A 46 -16.83 -39.17 -35.71
CA GLU A 46 -15.90 -40.26 -35.38
C GLU A 46 -15.23 -40.06 -34.01
N TRP A 47 -15.57 -39.01 -33.26
CA TRP A 47 -15.02 -38.68 -31.93
C TRP A 47 -13.48 -38.52 -31.88
N LYS A 48 -12.80 -38.34 -33.02
CA LYS A 48 -11.32 -38.22 -33.08
C LYS A 48 -10.82 -36.93 -32.44
N ASN A 49 -11.70 -35.97 -32.23
CA ASN A 49 -11.44 -34.71 -31.58
C ASN A 49 -11.35 -34.79 -30.04
N VAL A 50 -11.77 -35.91 -29.42
CA VAL A 50 -11.69 -36.14 -27.98
C VAL A 50 -10.52 -37.08 -27.65
N TYR A 51 -9.65 -36.63 -26.77
CA TYR A 51 -8.47 -37.36 -26.31
C TYR A 51 -8.59 -37.65 -24.81
N VAL A 52 -8.27 -38.87 -24.41
CA VAL A 52 -8.37 -39.35 -23.03
C VAL A 52 -7.05 -39.95 -22.58
N SER A 53 -6.85 -40.10 -21.27
CA SER A 53 -5.64 -40.69 -20.71
C SER A 53 -5.41 -42.13 -21.21
N ASP A 54 -4.16 -42.46 -21.52
CA ASP A 54 -3.76 -43.77 -22.07
C ASP A 54 -3.58 -44.88 -21.01
N GLY A 55 -3.45 -44.50 -19.73
CA GLY A 55 -3.35 -45.45 -18.62
C GLY A 55 -4.64 -46.23 -18.35
N GLU A 56 -4.49 -47.51 -18.00
CA GLU A 56 -5.61 -48.41 -17.69
C GLU A 56 -6.42 -47.91 -16.48
N GLY A 57 -7.75 -47.90 -16.61
CA GLY A 57 -8.65 -47.47 -15.53
C GLY A 57 -8.64 -45.96 -15.21
N LEU A 58 -7.93 -45.16 -16.01
CA LEU A 58 -7.86 -43.70 -15.81
C LEU A 58 -8.98 -42.92 -16.51
N PHE A 59 -9.80 -43.58 -17.33
CA PHE A 59 -10.93 -42.97 -18.00
C PHE A 59 -12.20 -43.81 -17.81
N ASP A 60 -13.19 -43.22 -17.16
CA ASP A 60 -14.52 -43.77 -16.94
C ASP A 60 -15.57 -42.95 -17.73
N PRO A 61 -16.07 -43.46 -18.88
CA PRO A 61 -17.04 -42.75 -19.70
C PRO A 61 -18.40 -42.56 -19.02
N GLU A 62 -18.72 -43.30 -17.95
CA GLU A 62 -19.97 -43.11 -17.18
C GLU A 62 -19.98 -41.80 -16.39
N CYS A 63 -18.80 -41.19 -16.20
CA CYS A 63 -18.66 -39.88 -15.56
C CYS A 63 -18.93 -38.70 -16.51
N ILE A 64 -19.33 -38.96 -17.76
CA ILE A 64 -19.61 -37.92 -18.77
C ILE A 64 -21.05 -38.05 -19.26
N VAL A 65 -21.89 -37.04 -19.02
CA VAL A 65 -23.35 -37.09 -19.28
C VAL A 65 -23.88 -35.78 -19.86
N GLN A 66 -24.72 -35.89 -20.90
CA GLN A 66 -25.44 -34.77 -21.53
C GLN A 66 -24.55 -33.59 -21.94
N SER A 67 -23.33 -33.85 -22.41
CA SER A 67 -22.34 -32.82 -22.72
C SER A 67 -22.00 -32.76 -24.21
N GLU A 68 -21.52 -31.61 -24.65
CA GLU A 68 -21.17 -31.32 -26.05
C GLU A 68 -19.66 -31.06 -26.18
N PHE A 69 -19.05 -31.73 -27.15
CA PHE A 69 -17.62 -31.63 -27.46
C PHE A 69 -17.44 -31.05 -28.86
N ASP A 70 -16.97 -29.81 -28.94
CA ASP A 70 -16.65 -29.13 -30.19
C ASP A 70 -15.15 -28.82 -30.27
N GLY A 71 -14.60 -28.68 -31.48
CA GLY A 71 -13.14 -28.53 -31.64
C GLY A 71 -12.39 -29.70 -30.98
N TRP A 72 -11.13 -29.51 -30.60
CA TRP A 72 -10.40 -30.50 -29.83
C TRP A 72 -10.72 -30.42 -28.33
N VAL A 73 -10.80 -31.57 -27.65
CA VAL A 73 -10.94 -31.66 -26.20
C VAL A 73 -9.98 -32.73 -25.66
N VAL A 74 -9.12 -32.33 -24.71
CA VAL A 74 -8.15 -33.23 -24.07
C VAL A 74 -8.53 -33.39 -22.60
N LEU A 75 -8.71 -34.63 -22.18
CA LEU A 75 -9.13 -34.98 -20.83
C LEU A 75 -7.99 -35.65 -20.07
N GLY A 76 -7.77 -35.21 -18.83
CA GLY A 76 -6.97 -35.88 -17.81
C GLY A 76 -7.57 -37.22 -17.41
N SER A 77 -7.20 -37.68 -16.22
CA SER A 77 -7.86 -38.82 -15.58
C SER A 77 -9.31 -38.43 -15.23
N VAL A 78 -10.27 -39.25 -15.66
CA VAL A 78 -11.69 -39.10 -15.32
C VAL A 78 -12.11 -40.37 -14.61
N ARG A 79 -12.10 -40.32 -13.28
CA ARG A 79 -12.43 -41.46 -12.42
C ARG A 79 -13.72 -41.21 -11.68
N SER A 80 -14.41 -42.27 -11.26
CA SER A 80 -15.58 -42.16 -10.37
C SER A 80 -15.14 -41.75 -8.96
N ALA A 81 -15.08 -40.45 -8.71
CA ALA A 81 -14.66 -39.86 -7.44
C ALA A 81 -15.60 -38.71 -7.06
N THR A 82 -15.35 -38.11 -5.90
CA THR A 82 -16.10 -36.94 -5.42
C THR A 82 -15.11 -35.93 -4.89
N LEU A 83 -15.18 -34.71 -5.40
CA LEU A 83 -14.47 -33.57 -4.83
C LEU A 83 -15.37 -32.88 -3.80
N LYS A 84 -14.74 -32.47 -2.70
CA LYS A 84 -15.37 -31.74 -1.62
C LYS A 84 -14.62 -30.44 -1.36
N TYR A 85 -15.37 -29.33 -1.38
CA TYR A 85 -14.88 -28.05 -0.90
C TYR A 85 -15.90 -27.42 0.05
N HIS A 86 -15.55 -27.32 1.33
CA HIS A 86 -16.50 -27.06 2.41
C HIS A 86 -17.71 -28.00 2.33
N ASP A 87 -18.93 -27.47 2.26
CA ASP A 87 -20.18 -28.22 2.18
C ASP A 87 -20.59 -28.57 0.72
N LEU A 88 -19.79 -28.18 -0.28
CA LEU A 88 -20.05 -28.53 -1.68
C LEU A 88 -19.36 -29.86 -2.02
N GLU A 89 -20.16 -30.89 -2.29
CA GLU A 89 -19.69 -32.19 -2.76
C GLU A 89 -20.23 -32.45 -4.17
N LEU A 90 -19.32 -32.69 -5.13
CA LEU A 90 -19.68 -32.95 -6.52
C LEU A 90 -18.87 -34.14 -7.06
N LYS A 91 -19.53 -34.97 -7.86
CA LYS A 91 -18.87 -36.07 -8.57
C LYS A 91 -17.96 -35.51 -9.65
N THR A 92 -16.77 -36.08 -9.77
CA THR A 92 -15.81 -35.81 -10.84
C THR A 92 -16.39 -36.25 -12.19
N GLY A 93 -16.04 -35.53 -13.25
CA GLY A 93 -16.60 -35.76 -14.59
C GLY A 93 -17.21 -34.51 -15.21
N ILE A 94 -17.87 -34.71 -16.35
CA ILE A 94 -18.42 -33.64 -17.19
C ILE A 94 -19.92 -33.85 -17.34
N TYR A 95 -20.72 -32.88 -16.88
CA TYR A 95 -22.16 -33.00 -16.81
C TYR A 95 -22.83 -31.76 -17.39
N ARG A 96 -23.72 -31.92 -18.38
CA ARG A 96 -24.53 -30.84 -18.95
C ARG A 96 -23.70 -29.61 -19.32
N SER A 97 -22.57 -29.84 -19.99
CA SER A 97 -21.61 -28.78 -20.29
C SER A 97 -21.18 -28.82 -21.75
N MET A 98 -20.82 -27.66 -22.29
CA MET A 98 -20.26 -27.54 -23.63
C MET A 98 -18.79 -27.17 -23.54
N LEU A 99 -17.93 -27.92 -24.22
CA LEU A 99 -16.48 -27.73 -24.23
C LEU A 99 -15.99 -27.53 -25.67
N SER A 100 -15.17 -26.51 -25.89
CA SER A 100 -14.46 -26.33 -27.17
C SER A 100 -13.05 -25.81 -27.03
N ARG A 101 -12.06 -26.53 -27.59
CA ARG A 101 -10.63 -26.24 -27.43
C ARG A 101 -10.22 -26.20 -25.96
N VAL A 102 -10.53 -27.27 -25.24
CA VAL A 102 -10.34 -27.35 -23.78
C VAL A 102 -9.38 -28.48 -23.42
N CYS A 103 -8.48 -28.22 -22.48
CA CYS A 103 -7.72 -29.24 -21.78
C CYS A 103 -8.12 -29.25 -20.30
N LEU A 104 -8.49 -30.42 -19.79
CA LEU A 104 -8.77 -30.65 -18.37
C LEU A 104 -7.67 -31.51 -17.76
N GLY A 105 -7.19 -31.15 -16.57
CA GLY A 105 -6.35 -32.00 -15.74
C GLY A 105 -7.14 -33.14 -15.07
N ASP A 106 -6.50 -33.79 -14.12
CA ASP A 106 -7.03 -34.99 -13.47
C ASP A 106 -8.19 -34.67 -12.51
N ASP A 107 -9.22 -35.52 -12.55
CA ASP A 107 -10.34 -35.59 -11.61
C ASP A 107 -11.08 -34.26 -11.41
N CYS A 108 -11.24 -33.49 -12.48
CA CYS A 108 -12.01 -32.25 -12.45
C CYS A 108 -13.53 -32.50 -12.36
N VAL A 109 -14.24 -31.51 -11.84
CA VAL A 109 -15.71 -31.40 -11.90
C VAL A 109 -16.06 -30.29 -12.88
N VAL A 110 -16.75 -30.63 -13.97
CA VAL A 110 -17.33 -29.65 -14.90
C VAL A 110 -18.83 -29.92 -14.97
N ASN A 111 -19.62 -29.17 -14.21
CA ASN A 111 -21.05 -29.46 -14.05
C ASN A 111 -21.89 -28.21 -14.29
N ASN A 112 -22.74 -28.27 -15.32
CA ASN A 112 -23.58 -27.17 -15.75
C ASN A 112 -22.75 -25.93 -16.12
N VAL A 113 -21.70 -26.13 -16.91
CA VAL A 113 -20.90 -25.07 -17.52
C VAL A 113 -21.40 -24.87 -18.95
N SER A 114 -22.29 -23.89 -19.16
CA SER A 114 -23.04 -23.76 -20.40
C SER A 114 -22.17 -23.47 -21.62
N TYR A 115 -21.01 -22.82 -21.43
CA TYR A 115 -20.09 -22.50 -22.52
C TYR A 115 -18.64 -22.41 -22.01
N LEU A 116 -17.83 -23.46 -22.19
CA LEU A 116 -16.42 -23.50 -21.81
C LEU A 116 -15.53 -23.56 -23.05
N VAL A 117 -14.83 -22.46 -23.37
CA VAL A 117 -14.09 -22.35 -24.63
C VAL A 117 -12.68 -21.80 -24.45
N ASN A 118 -11.71 -22.50 -25.04
CA ASN A 118 -10.29 -22.11 -25.11
C ASN A 118 -9.63 -21.98 -23.72
N TYR A 119 -9.71 -23.02 -22.90
CA TYR A 119 -9.12 -23.05 -21.55
C TYR A 119 -8.22 -24.27 -21.34
N ARG A 120 -7.16 -24.06 -20.56
CA ARG A 120 -6.38 -25.12 -19.90
C ARG A 120 -6.69 -25.08 -18.41
N ILE A 121 -7.21 -26.18 -17.89
CA ILE A 121 -7.67 -26.33 -16.51
C ILE A 121 -6.79 -27.38 -15.84
N GLY A 122 -6.29 -27.06 -14.65
CA GLY A 122 -5.44 -27.91 -13.83
C GLY A 122 -6.17 -29.11 -13.23
N ASN A 123 -5.60 -29.66 -12.16
CA ASN A 123 -6.12 -30.85 -11.48
C ASN A 123 -7.11 -30.49 -10.37
N ARG A 124 -8.08 -31.38 -10.12
CA ARG A 124 -9.05 -31.28 -9.02
C ARG A 124 -9.82 -29.95 -8.99
N VAL A 125 -10.02 -29.34 -10.16
CA VAL A 125 -10.75 -28.08 -10.29
C VAL A 125 -12.26 -28.35 -10.24
N MET A 126 -12.99 -27.51 -9.51
CA MET A 126 -14.45 -27.56 -9.46
C MET A 126 -15.08 -26.39 -10.21
N LEU A 127 -15.66 -26.66 -11.39
CA LEU A 127 -16.45 -25.72 -12.18
C LEU A 127 -17.94 -26.10 -12.10
N PHE A 128 -18.75 -25.24 -11.47
CA PHE A 128 -20.16 -25.56 -11.19
C PHE A 128 -21.11 -24.40 -11.49
N ASN A 129 -22.13 -24.61 -12.31
CA ASN A 129 -23.13 -23.59 -12.67
C ASN A 129 -22.49 -22.30 -13.20
N ILE A 130 -21.81 -22.37 -14.34
CA ILE A 130 -21.17 -21.22 -14.98
C ILE A 130 -21.82 -21.01 -16.35
N GLN A 131 -22.33 -19.81 -16.64
CA GLN A 131 -23.00 -19.57 -17.92
C GLN A 131 -22.01 -19.37 -19.07
N GLU A 132 -21.01 -18.50 -18.91
CA GLU A 132 -19.95 -18.31 -19.91
C GLU A 132 -18.57 -18.35 -19.25
N MET A 133 -17.70 -19.22 -19.77
CA MET A 133 -16.27 -19.27 -19.49
C MET A 133 -15.48 -19.37 -20.79
N SER A 134 -15.12 -18.22 -21.37
CA SER A 134 -14.48 -18.14 -22.70
C SER A 134 -13.14 -17.39 -22.66
N CYS A 135 -12.22 -17.71 -23.57
CA CYS A 135 -10.97 -16.96 -23.71
C CYS A 135 -10.63 -16.71 -25.17
N THR A 136 -10.28 -15.48 -25.48
CA THR A 136 -9.80 -15.06 -26.79
C THR A 136 -8.32 -15.40 -26.98
N SER A 137 -7.92 -15.60 -28.23
CA SER A 137 -6.55 -15.91 -28.63
C SER A 137 -5.55 -14.75 -28.51
N HIS A 138 -6.02 -13.58 -28.09
CA HIS A 138 -5.22 -12.35 -27.93
C HIS A 138 -5.40 -11.72 -26.53
N SER A 139 -5.82 -12.53 -25.56
CA SER A 139 -5.99 -12.11 -24.16
C SER A 139 -4.68 -11.64 -23.55
N LYS A 140 -4.76 -10.71 -22.60
CA LYS A 140 -3.62 -10.15 -21.85
C LYS A 140 -3.75 -10.38 -20.35
N PHE A 141 -4.89 -10.90 -19.89
CA PHE A 141 -5.19 -11.18 -18.49
C PHE A 141 -4.99 -9.95 -17.58
N GLY A 142 -5.30 -8.76 -18.09
CA GLY A 142 -5.14 -7.48 -17.39
C GLY A 142 -3.73 -6.88 -17.45
N ASN A 143 -2.73 -7.59 -17.99
CA ASN A 143 -1.39 -7.05 -18.19
C ASN A 143 -1.37 -5.97 -19.29
N GLY A 144 -0.54 -4.96 -19.11
CA GLY A 144 -0.39 -3.82 -20.00
C GLY A 144 0.52 -4.11 -21.20
N VAL A 145 0.36 -5.26 -21.86
CA VAL A 145 1.20 -5.74 -22.98
C VAL A 145 0.43 -5.77 -24.29
N LEU A 146 1.13 -5.86 -25.43
CA LEU A 146 0.52 -6.00 -26.76
C LEU A 146 0.85 -7.33 -27.43
N LYS A 147 -0.11 -7.86 -28.19
CA LYS A 147 0.08 -8.95 -29.14
C LYS A 147 0.54 -8.41 -30.49
N GLN A 148 1.09 -9.30 -31.31
CA GLN A 148 1.63 -8.93 -32.62
C GLN A 148 0.53 -8.34 -33.52
N GLY A 149 0.81 -7.16 -34.09
CA GLY A 149 -0.11 -6.47 -34.98
C GLY A 149 -1.20 -5.64 -34.29
N GLU A 150 -1.29 -5.69 -32.95
CA GLU A 150 -2.20 -4.81 -32.21
C GLU A 150 -1.67 -3.36 -32.15
N SER A 151 -2.60 -2.43 -32.15
CA SER A 151 -2.32 -1.00 -32.00
C SER A 151 -2.25 -0.59 -30.53
N GLU A 152 -1.61 0.54 -30.24
CA GLU A 152 -1.39 1.02 -28.87
C GLU A 152 -2.69 1.41 -28.14
N ASP A 153 -3.77 1.74 -28.86
CA ASP A 153 -5.07 2.12 -28.28
C ASP A 153 -5.78 0.96 -27.56
N VAL A 154 -5.43 -0.29 -27.85
CA VAL A 154 -5.96 -1.47 -27.14
C VAL A 154 -5.11 -1.86 -25.93
N ARG A 155 -4.02 -1.14 -25.63
CA ARG A 155 -3.18 -1.39 -24.46
C ARG A 155 -3.91 -0.95 -23.19
N VAL A 156 -3.87 -1.80 -22.17
CA VAL A 156 -4.39 -1.44 -20.84
C VAL A 156 -3.35 -0.60 -20.11
N TRP A 157 -3.70 0.67 -19.88
CA TRP A 157 -3.00 1.59 -19.01
C TRP A 157 -3.81 1.84 -17.74
N ILE A 158 -3.16 1.97 -16.58
CA ILE A 158 -3.81 2.39 -15.33
C ILE A 158 -3.44 3.83 -15.05
N GLY A 159 -4.43 4.74 -15.13
CA GLY A 159 -4.26 6.17 -14.87
C GLY A 159 -4.19 6.47 -13.38
N VAL A 160 -3.01 6.39 -12.77
CA VAL A 160 -2.82 6.69 -11.33
C VAL A 160 -2.55 8.17 -11.08
N GLY A 161 -2.92 8.70 -9.91
CA GLY A 161 -2.54 10.02 -9.43
C GLY A 161 -3.37 11.17 -9.98
N ASN A 162 -3.45 11.35 -11.29
CA ASN A 162 -4.27 12.39 -11.92
C ASN A 162 -5.24 11.81 -12.96
N GLU A 163 -6.26 12.59 -13.33
CA GLU A 163 -7.34 12.12 -14.21
C GLU A 163 -7.07 12.29 -15.70
N ASN A 164 -6.12 13.14 -16.07
CA ASN A 164 -5.74 13.34 -17.47
C ASN A 164 -4.92 12.18 -18.08
N GLY A 165 -4.55 11.16 -17.29
CA GLY A 165 -3.83 9.97 -17.75
C GLY A 165 -2.33 10.15 -18.01
N ASN A 166 -1.76 11.35 -17.82
CA ASN A 166 -0.32 11.58 -18.05
C ASN A 166 0.60 10.91 -17.02
N ARG A 167 0.02 10.37 -15.94
CA ARG A 167 0.69 9.54 -14.95
C ARG A 167 0.43 8.04 -15.10
N SER A 168 -0.11 7.59 -16.23
CA SER A 168 -0.50 6.18 -16.41
C SER A 168 0.66 5.19 -16.43
N VAL A 169 0.48 4.04 -15.77
CA VAL A 169 1.47 2.95 -15.70
C VAL A 169 0.93 1.68 -16.36
N LEU A 170 1.83 0.79 -16.81
CA LEU A 170 1.44 -0.49 -17.39
C LEU A 170 1.39 -1.58 -16.31
N PRO A 171 0.23 -2.20 -16.04
CA PRO A 171 0.13 -3.27 -15.07
C PRO A 171 0.91 -4.51 -15.52
N PHE A 172 1.51 -5.21 -14.57
CA PHE A 172 2.13 -6.53 -14.74
C PHE A 172 1.93 -7.35 -13.46
N GLU A 173 1.95 -8.68 -13.58
CA GLU A 173 1.54 -9.59 -12.49
C GLU A 173 2.27 -9.37 -11.16
N SER A 174 3.57 -9.05 -11.19
CA SER A 174 4.36 -8.81 -9.97
C SER A 174 4.38 -7.35 -9.49
N MET A 175 3.63 -6.44 -10.13
CA MET A 175 3.69 -5.01 -9.82
C MET A 175 3.41 -4.73 -8.34
N ILE A 176 4.31 -3.97 -7.72
CA ILE A 176 4.12 -3.42 -6.37
C ILE A 176 4.00 -1.88 -6.41
N PRO A 177 3.45 -1.24 -5.36
CA PRO A 177 3.36 0.22 -5.28
C PRO A 177 4.67 0.98 -5.55
N ALA A 178 5.83 0.40 -5.23
CA ALA A 178 7.13 1.00 -5.54
C ALA A 178 7.30 1.24 -7.05
N ASP A 179 6.99 0.24 -7.86
CA ASP A 179 7.12 0.28 -9.32
C ASP A 179 6.18 1.34 -9.92
N ALA A 180 4.93 1.33 -9.47
CA ALA A 180 3.94 2.31 -9.90
C ALA A 180 4.30 3.73 -9.47
N TYR A 181 4.91 3.92 -8.29
CA TYR A 181 5.37 5.22 -7.83
C TYR A 181 6.50 5.77 -8.69
N LEU A 182 7.57 4.99 -8.90
CA LEU A 182 8.71 5.43 -9.71
C LEU A 182 8.27 5.70 -11.15
N TRP A 183 7.40 4.86 -11.73
CA TRP A 183 6.88 5.11 -13.08
C TRP A 183 5.97 6.34 -13.15
N SER A 184 5.08 6.54 -12.17
CA SER A 184 4.13 7.67 -12.19
C SER A 184 4.78 9.04 -11.95
N ARG A 185 5.94 9.09 -11.28
CA ARG A 185 6.55 10.35 -10.83
C ARG A 185 7.56 10.95 -11.80
N TYR A 186 8.50 10.16 -12.31
CA TYR A 186 9.67 10.64 -13.08
C TYR A 186 9.39 10.74 -14.59
N ARG A 187 8.28 11.38 -14.98
CA ARG A 187 7.74 11.40 -16.35
C ARG A 187 8.60 12.18 -17.35
N GLU A 188 9.45 13.06 -16.86
CA GLU A 188 10.46 13.81 -17.61
C GLU A 188 11.59 12.90 -18.12
N ASN A 189 11.91 11.82 -17.41
CA ASN A 189 12.96 10.88 -17.81
C ASN A 189 12.46 9.90 -18.89
N LYS A 190 12.46 10.34 -20.14
CA LYS A 190 11.92 9.57 -21.28
C LYS A 190 12.65 8.24 -21.50
N ALA A 191 13.96 8.18 -21.26
CA ALA A 191 14.73 6.94 -21.37
C ALA A 191 14.26 5.91 -20.34
N LEU A 192 14.07 6.32 -19.08
CA LEU A 192 13.53 5.46 -18.04
C LEU A 192 12.10 4.98 -18.35
N MET A 193 11.21 5.89 -18.79
CA MET A 193 9.83 5.53 -19.13
C MET A 193 9.77 4.49 -20.26
N GLN A 194 10.60 4.66 -21.28
CA GLN A 194 10.73 3.70 -22.37
C GLN A 194 11.23 2.35 -21.86
N ARG A 195 12.22 2.35 -20.95
CA ARG A 195 12.72 1.13 -20.34
C ARG A 195 11.68 0.43 -19.48
N PHE A 196 10.85 1.14 -18.71
CA PHE A 196 9.75 0.50 -17.98
C PHE A 196 8.73 -0.18 -18.90
N VAL A 197 8.41 0.40 -20.06
CA VAL A 197 7.61 -0.29 -21.09
C VAL A 197 8.31 -1.57 -21.54
N GLU A 198 9.61 -1.50 -21.82
CA GLU A 198 10.40 -2.67 -22.23
C GLU A 198 10.49 -3.75 -21.14
N LEU A 199 10.61 -3.38 -19.85
CA LEU A 199 10.58 -4.32 -18.73
C LEU A 199 9.22 -5.03 -18.63
N THR A 200 8.11 -4.30 -18.80
CA THR A 200 6.76 -4.88 -18.76
C THR A 200 6.48 -5.78 -19.96
N GLU A 201 7.03 -5.45 -21.13
CA GLU A 201 6.93 -6.27 -22.33
C GLU A 201 7.85 -7.49 -22.31
N ASN A 202 8.94 -7.45 -21.53
CA ASN A 202 9.93 -8.52 -21.46
C ASN A 202 9.29 -9.86 -21.04
N GLY A 203 9.63 -10.92 -21.76
CA GLY A 203 9.16 -12.29 -21.49
C GLY A 203 7.74 -12.57 -21.98
N ASN A 204 7.02 -11.59 -22.54
CA ASN A 204 5.69 -11.81 -23.08
C ASN A 204 5.75 -12.29 -24.53
N ASP A 205 5.20 -13.48 -24.79
CA ASP A 205 5.04 -13.99 -26.14
C ASP A 205 3.93 -13.21 -26.88
N LYS A 206 4.34 -12.52 -27.94
CA LYS A 206 3.44 -11.69 -28.77
C LYS A 206 2.77 -12.47 -29.89
N SER A 207 3.35 -13.60 -30.28
CA SER A 207 2.96 -14.38 -31.47
C SER A 207 2.03 -15.53 -31.14
N THR A 208 2.18 -16.15 -29.96
CA THR A 208 1.40 -17.34 -29.62
C THR A 208 -0.03 -16.97 -29.20
N PRO A 209 -1.04 -17.62 -29.81
CA PRO A 209 -2.43 -17.55 -29.37
C PRO A 209 -2.57 -17.88 -27.89
N THR A 210 -3.28 -17.03 -27.15
CA THR A 210 -3.55 -17.25 -25.73
C THR A 210 -4.75 -18.15 -25.50
N TYR A 211 -4.78 -18.74 -24.31
CA TYR A 211 -5.87 -19.53 -23.79
C TYR A 211 -6.07 -19.17 -22.31
N GLY A 212 -7.28 -19.39 -21.80
CA GLY A 212 -7.60 -19.14 -20.42
C GLY A 212 -6.96 -20.19 -19.52
N ILE A 213 -6.65 -19.81 -18.28
CA ILE A 213 -5.91 -20.68 -17.35
C ILE A 213 -6.69 -20.76 -16.04
N VAL A 214 -6.90 -21.98 -15.56
CA VAL A 214 -7.31 -22.25 -14.18
C VAL A 214 -6.33 -23.26 -13.62
N CYS A 215 -5.60 -22.91 -12.56
CA CYS A 215 -4.63 -23.82 -11.95
C CYS A 215 -5.31 -24.78 -10.97
N ASP A 216 -4.51 -25.59 -10.28
CA ASP A 216 -4.97 -26.72 -9.48
C ASP A 216 -5.83 -26.28 -8.28
N ASP A 217 -6.74 -27.16 -7.87
CA ASP A 217 -7.57 -27.03 -6.67
C ASP A 217 -8.47 -25.77 -6.61
N ALA A 218 -8.61 -25.05 -7.73
CA ALA A 218 -9.49 -23.89 -7.82
C ALA A 218 -10.97 -24.31 -7.81
N VAL A 219 -11.80 -23.49 -7.17
CA VAL A 219 -13.25 -23.72 -7.06
C VAL A 219 -13.99 -22.50 -7.59
N ILE A 220 -14.68 -22.67 -8.72
CA ILE A 220 -15.45 -21.63 -9.41
C ILE A 220 -16.91 -22.07 -9.49
N LYS A 221 -17.81 -21.32 -8.85
CA LYS A 221 -19.22 -21.69 -8.82
C LYS A 221 -20.21 -20.55 -8.98
N ASN A 222 -21.36 -20.84 -9.58
CA ASN A 222 -22.51 -19.95 -9.73
C ASN A 222 -22.14 -18.61 -10.39
N CYS A 223 -21.25 -18.61 -11.38
CA CYS A 223 -20.76 -17.40 -12.04
C CYS A 223 -21.50 -17.13 -13.35
N THR A 224 -21.70 -15.86 -13.69
CA THR A 224 -22.36 -15.48 -14.94
C THR A 224 -21.36 -15.43 -16.08
N LEU A 225 -20.33 -14.58 -16.00
CA LEU A 225 -19.36 -14.38 -17.07
C LEU A 225 -17.92 -14.40 -16.56
N ILE A 226 -17.12 -15.32 -17.11
CA ILE A 226 -15.66 -15.36 -16.97
C ILE A 226 -15.05 -15.33 -18.36
N LYS A 227 -14.35 -14.24 -18.68
CA LYS A 227 -13.79 -14.02 -20.02
C LYS A 227 -12.35 -13.57 -19.96
N ASP A 228 -11.46 -14.23 -20.68
CA ASP A 228 -10.04 -13.87 -20.74
C ASP A 228 -9.41 -13.83 -19.33
N ALA A 229 -9.51 -14.94 -18.59
CA ALA A 229 -9.07 -15.01 -17.20
C ALA A 229 -7.91 -16.00 -17.00
N LYS A 230 -6.96 -15.60 -16.14
CA LYS A 230 -5.93 -16.46 -15.56
C LYS A 230 -6.16 -16.56 -14.05
N ILE A 231 -6.40 -17.77 -13.56
CA ILE A 231 -6.80 -18.04 -12.18
C ILE A 231 -5.77 -18.98 -11.54
N GLY A 232 -5.15 -18.53 -10.45
CA GLY A 232 -4.12 -19.26 -9.71
C GLY A 232 -4.65 -20.44 -8.89
N ASN A 233 -3.73 -21.17 -8.26
CA ASN A 233 -4.06 -22.35 -7.46
C ASN A 233 -4.93 -21.99 -6.26
N ASP A 234 -5.81 -22.90 -5.85
CA ASP A 234 -6.64 -22.76 -4.64
C ASP A 234 -7.56 -21.51 -4.63
N ALA A 235 -7.74 -20.87 -5.79
CA ALA A 235 -8.59 -19.69 -5.90
C ALA A 235 -10.06 -20.09 -5.70
N TYR A 236 -10.79 -19.30 -4.91
CA TYR A 236 -12.21 -19.51 -4.66
C TYR A 236 -13.06 -18.38 -5.25
N ILE A 237 -13.84 -18.70 -6.28
CA ILE A 237 -14.70 -17.74 -6.98
C ILE A 237 -16.14 -18.22 -6.88
N LYS A 238 -17.01 -17.40 -6.28
CA LYS A 238 -18.42 -17.71 -6.09
C LYS A 238 -19.30 -16.53 -6.47
N GLY A 239 -20.24 -16.74 -7.39
CA GLY A 239 -21.28 -15.74 -7.65
C GLY A 239 -20.78 -14.50 -8.40
N ALA A 240 -19.59 -14.54 -9.01
CA ALA A 240 -19.07 -13.40 -9.75
C ALA A 240 -19.97 -13.10 -10.95
N PHE A 241 -20.33 -11.83 -11.13
CA PHE A 241 -21.19 -11.43 -12.24
C PHE A 241 -20.37 -11.26 -13.51
N LYS A 242 -19.19 -10.65 -13.41
CA LYS A 242 -18.31 -10.43 -14.55
C LYS A 242 -16.84 -10.39 -14.17
N LEU A 243 -16.07 -11.33 -14.68
CA LEU A 243 -14.62 -11.33 -14.63
C LEU A 243 -14.12 -11.24 -16.08
N LYS A 244 -13.47 -10.14 -16.46
CA LYS A 244 -13.03 -9.93 -17.84
C LYS A 244 -11.60 -9.39 -17.96
N ASN A 245 -10.74 -10.10 -18.69
CA ASN A 245 -9.35 -9.71 -18.92
C ASN A 245 -8.63 -9.46 -17.58
N ILE A 246 -8.56 -10.51 -16.76
CA ILE A 246 -8.00 -10.44 -15.41
C ILE A 246 -7.01 -11.56 -15.10
N THR A 247 -6.13 -11.26 -14.15
CA THR A 247 -5.33 -12.27 -13.44
C THR A 247 -5.74 -12.28 -11.97
N VAL A 248 -6.05 -13.47 -11.44
CA VAL A 248 -6.29 -13.73 -10.02
C VAL A 248 -5.12 -14.56 -9.50
N LEU A 249 -4.18 -13.90 -8.81
CA LEU A 249 -3.05 -14.56 -8.18
C LEU A 249 -3.51 -15.24 -6.89
N SER A 250 -3.17 -16.52 -6.74
CA SER A 250 -3.60 -17.35 -5.61
C SER A 250 -2.64 -18.53 -5.44
N SER A 251 -2.49 -18.99 -4.22
CA SER A 251 -1.72 -20.18 -3.84
C SER A 251 -2.36 -20.86 -2.62
N ALA A 252 -1.97 -22.09 -2.32
CA ALA A 252 -2.42 -22.80 -1.12
C ALA A 252 -2.16 -22.03 0.18
N GLU A 253 -1.03 -21.31 0.27
CA GLU A 253 -0.66 -20.52 1.45
C GLU A 253 -1.35 -19.15 1.49
N GLU A 254 -1.64 -18.56 0.33
CA GLU A 254 -2.26 -17.23 0.20
C GLU A 254 -3.48 -17.29 -0.76
N PRO A 255 -4.56 -18.02 -0.38
CA PRO A 255 -5.69 -18.25 -1.27
C PRO A 255 -6.50 -16.97 -1.47
N SER A 256 -6.71 -16.60 -2.73
CA SER A 256 -7.51 -15.43 -3.12
C SER A 256 -8.96 -15.79 -3.36
N GLN A 257 -9.86 -14.85 -3.05
CA GLN A 257 -11.30 -15.12 -3.13
C GLN A 257 -12.11 -13.99 -3.75
N ILE A 258 -13.06 -14.37 -4.59
CA ILE A 258 -14.02 -13.47 -5.24
C ILE A 258 -15.44 -13.94 -4.90
N GLY A 259 -16.23 -13.04 -4.32
CA GLY A 259 -17.60 -13.30 -3.88
C GLY A 259 -18.69 -12.80 -4.82
N GLU A 260 -19.91 -12.82 -4.29
CA GLU A 260 -21.13 -12.63 -5.05
C GLU A 260 -21.29 -11.20 -5.61
N GLY A 261 -21.75 -11.12 -6.86
CA GLY A 261 -22.06 -9.88 -7.56
C GLY A 261 -20.84 -9.05 -7.95
N VAL A 262 -19.62 -9.57 -7.77
CA VAL A 262 -18.40 -8.83 -8.09
C VAL A 262 -18.21 -8.67 -9.61
N GLU A 263 -17.73 -7.49 -10.00
CA GLU A 263 -17.32 -7.17 -11.37
C GLU A 263 -15.86 -6.70 -11.42
N LEU A 264 -14.98 -7.48 -12.07
CA LEU A 264 -13.57 -7.13 -12.26
C LEU A 264 -13.22 -7.10 -13.74
N VAL A 265 -12.69 -5.97 -14.22
CA VAL A 265 -12.36 -5.77 -15.64
C VAL A 265 -10.97 -5.13 -15.82
N ASN A 266 -10.13 -5.73 -16.66
CA ASN A 266 -8.79 -5.22 -17.01
C ASN A 266 -7.90 -5.02 -15.78
N GLY A 267 -7.57 -6.07 -15.04
CA GLY A 267 -6.78 -5.87 -13.83
C GLY A 267 -6.18 -7.12 -13.23
N ILE A 268 -5.38 -6.90 -12.19
CA ILE A 268 -4.59 -7.94 -11.52
C ILE A 268 -4.94 -7.90 -10.04
N MET A 269 -5.32 -9.05 -9.49
CA MET A 269 -5.62 -9.24 -8.09
C MET A 269 -4.51 -10.08 -7.44
N GLY A 270 -3.86 -9.52 -6.43
CA GLY A 270 -2.74 -10.12 -5.71
C GLY A 270 -3.14 -11.26 -4.76
N PHE A 271 -2.13 -12.02 -4.32
CA PHE A 271 -2.26 -13.17 -3.43
C PHE A 271 -2.97 -12.84 -2.11
N GLY A 272 -3.75 -13.79 -1.59
CA GLY A 272 -4.45 -13.69 -0.31
C GLY A 272 -5.49 -12.56 -0.25
N SER A 273 -5.89 -12.00 -1.39
CA SER A 273 -6.84 -10.89 -1.43
C SER A 273 -8.28 -11.37 -1.53
N HIS A 274 -9.21 -10.54 -1.08
CA HIS A 274 -10.63 -10.86 -0.96
C HIS A 274 -11.48 -9.74 -1.55
N VAL A 275 -12.20 -10.02 -2.63
CA VAL A 275 -13.16 -9.08 -3.25
C VAL A 275 -14.58 -9.61 -3.12
N PHE A 276 -15.45 -8.91 -2.40
CA PHE A 276 -16.77 -9.44 -2.02
C PHE A 276 -17.89 -8.40 -2.08
N TYR A 277 -19.12 -8.91 -2.01
CA TYR A 277 -20.33 -8.13 -1.77
C TYR A 277 -20.51 -7.01 -2.81
N GLN A 278 -20.59 -7.40 -4.09
CA GLN A 278 -20.88 -6.49 -5.21
C GLN A 278 -19.83 -5.38 -5.43
N ALA A 279 -18.59 -5.59 -4.98
CA ALA A 279 -17.51 -4.68 -5.30
C ALA A 279 -17.17 -4.69 -6.80
N VAL A 280 -16.74 -3.53 -7.32
CA VAL A 280 -16.41 -3.32 -8.73
C VAL A 280 -14.99 -2.79 -8.85
N ALA A 281 -14.20 -3.35 -9.77
CA ALA A 281 -12.91 -2.77 -10.12
C ALA A 281 -12.65 -2.78 -11.63
N VAL A 282 -12.14 -1.66 -12.15
CA VAL A 282 -11.83 -1.49 -13.58
C VAL A 282 -10.48 -0.81 -13.75
N ARG A 283 -9.57 -1.42 -14.53
CA ARG A 283 -8.18 -0.93 -14.71
C ARG A 283 -7.48 -0.78 -13.37
N PHE A 284 -7.13 -1.92 -12.77
CA PHE A 284 -6.67 -1.96 -11.39
C PHE A 284 -5.50 -2.92 -11.17
N VAL A 285 -4.70 -2.63 -10.14
CA VAL A 285 -3.85 -3.60 -9.46
C VAL A 285 -4.23 -3.58 -7.98
N ILE A 286 -4.62 -4.74 -7.45
CA ILE A 286 -4.85 -4.95 -6.02
C ILE A 286 -3.65 -5.75 -5.49
N GLY A 287 -2.97 -5.23 -4.47
CA GLY A 287 -1.81 -5.86 -3.83
C GLY A 287 -2.14 -7.14 -3.07
N ARG A 288 -1.18 -7.62 -2.26
CA ARG A 288 -1.35 -8.80 -1.42
C ARG A 288 -2.18 -8.52 -0.18
N ASN A 289 -2.97 -9.49 0.25
CA ASN A 289 -3.78 -9.43 1.48
C ASN A 289 -4.68 -8.19 1.56
N CYS A 290 -5.27 -7.79 0.44
CA CYS A 290 -6.18 -6.65 0.35
C CYS A 290 -7.64 -7.09 0.46
N GLN A 291 -8.49 -6.17 0.93
CA GLN A 291 -9.92 -6.39 1.09
C GLN A 291 -10.69 -5.32 0.32
N LEU A 292 -11.50 -5.71 -0.67
CA LEU A 292 -12.38 -4.80 -1.42
C LEU A 292 -13.83 -5.29 -1.28
N LYS A 293 -14.66 -4.54 -0.56
CA LYS A 293 -15.96 -5.07 -0.07
C LYS A 293 -17.13 -4.10 -0.20
N TYR A 294 -18.32 -4.65 -0.07
CA TYR A 294 -19.59 -3.94 0.21
C TYR A 294 -19.87 -2.82 -0.80
N GLY A 295 -19.80 -3.12 -2.09
CA GLY A 295 -20.09 -2.16 -3.17
C GLY A 295 -18.98 -1.15 -3.45
N ALA A 296 -17.79 -1.31 -2.86
CA ALA A 296 -16.65 -0.45 -3.16
C ALA A 296 -16.30 -0.44 -4.66
N ARG A 297 -15.94 0.73 -5.19
CA ARG A 297 -15.56 0.95 -6.59
C ARG A 297 -14.10 1.37 -6.69
N LEU A 298 -13.27 0.56 -7.34
CA LEU A 298 -11.85 0.81 -7.53
C LEU A 298 -11.54 0.98 -9.02
N LEU A 299 -11.35 2.22 -9.46
CA LEU A 299 -11.22 2.58 -10.86
C LEU A 299 -9.86 3.24 -11.13
N ASN A 300 -9.15 2.81 -12.18
CA ASN A 300 -7.84 3.38 -12.56
C ASN A 300 -6.86 3.47 -11.37
N SER A 301 -6.77 2.44 -10.55
CA SER A 301 -6.07 2.55 -9.26
C SER A 301 -5.15 1.38 -8.95
N VAL A 302 -4.04 1.69 -8.29
CA VAL A 302 -3.16 0.71 -7.66
C VAL A 302 -3.41 0.77 -6.15
N LEU A 303 -3.87 -0.34 -5.57
CA LEU A 303 -4.14 -0.50 -4.14
C LEU A 303 -3.06 -1.36 -3.50
N GLY A 304 -2.21 -0.75 -2.68
CA GLY A 304 -1.09 -1.42 -2.03
C GLY A 304 -1.52 -2.42 -0.96
N ASP A 305 -0.59 -3.31 -0.63
CA ASP A 305 -0.75 -4.43 0.30
C ASP A 305 -1.45 -4.11 1.63
N ASN A 306 -2.11 -5.11 2.23
CA ASN A 306 -2.78 -5.01 3.53
C ASN A 306 -3.84 -3.89 3.62
N SER A 307 -4.36 -3.40 2.49
CA SER A 307 -5.34 -2.31 2.47
C SER A 307 -6.76 -2.84 2.52
N THR A 308 -7.63 -2.11 3.21
CA THR A 308 -9.07 -2.41 3.31
C THR A 308 -9.89 -1.25 2.78
N VAL A 309 -10.68 -1.53 1.74
CA VAL A 309 -11.58 -0.60 1.09
C VAL A 309 -13.00 -1.16 1.13
N SER A 310 -13.96 -0.39 1.63
CA SER A 310 -15.36 -0.82 1.72
C SER A 310 -16.33 0.34 1.47
N CYS A 311 -17.40 0.05 0.72
CA CYS A 311 -18.50 0.97 0.43
C CYS A 311 -18.19 2.25 -0.36
N CYS A 312 -16.92 2.63 -0.55
CA CYS A 312 -16.53 3.91 -1.13
C CYS A 312 -16.13 3.83 -2.60
N GLU A 313 -15.95 5.00 -3.22
CA GLU A 313 -15.47 5.14 -4.60
C GLU A 313 -14.06 5.75 -4.62
N LEU A 314 -13.16 5.04 -5.32
CA LEU A 314 -11.76 5.37 -5.52
C LEU A 314 -11.48 5.45 -7.03
N LEU A 315 -11.07 6.63 -7.52
CA LEU A 315 -10.79 6.87 -8.94
C LEU A 315 -9.40 7.52 -9.15
N ASN A 316 -8.60 6.94 -10.03
CA ASN A 316 -7.30 7.47 -10.44
C ASN A 316 -6.31 7.65 -9.27
N ASN A 317 -6.12 6.62 -8.45
CA ASN A 317 -5.29 6.70 -7.25
C ASN A 317 -4.04 5.80 -7.31
N LEU A 318 -2.97 6.27 -6.67
CA LEU A 318 -1.86 5.43 -6.24
C LEU A 318 -1.88 5.35 -4.71
N ILE A 319 -2.23 4.19 -4.17
CA ILE A 319 -2.41 3.98 -2.74
C ILE A 319 -1.35 3.00 -2.26
N PHE A 320 -0.50 3.43 -1.35
CA PHE A 320 0.50 2.56 -0.74
C PHE A 320 -0.12 1.70 0.38
N PRO A 321 0.60 0.71 0.90
CA PRO A 321 0.08 -0.27 1.85
C PRO A 321 -0.55 0.31 3.13
N PHE A 322 -1.39 -0.51 3.76
CA PHE A 322 -2.13 -0.20 5.00
C PHE A 322 -3.09 0.99 4.87
N HIS A 323 -3.76 1.12 3.74
CA HIS A 323 -4.83 2.08 3.57
C HIS A 323 -6.15 1.56 4.14
N GLU A 324 -6.86 2.43 4.87
CA GLU A 324 -8.15 2.13 5.51
C GLU A 324 -9.19 3.15 5.08
N GLN A 325 -10.24 2.67 4.40
CA GLN A 325 -11.40 3.47 4.01
C GLN A 325 -12.63 2.57 3.87
N HIS A 326 -13.58 2.64 4.80
CA HIS A 326 -14.67 1.66 4.90
C HIS A 326 -16.06 2.28 5.07
N HIS A 327 -16.20 3.57 4.79
CA HIS A 327 -17.47 4.29 4.92
C HIS A 327 -17.99 4.74 3.56
N ASN A 328 -19.26 4.43 3.29
CA ASN A 328 -19.96 4.74 2.02
C ASN A 328 -19.95 6.24 1.65
N SER A 329 -19.87 7.11 2.65
CA SER A 329 -19.91 8.57 2.47
C SER A 329 -18.58 9.19 2.01
N SER A 330 -17.52 8.40 1.85
CA SER A 330 -16.19 8.90 1.48
C SER A 330 -15.86 8.66 0.00
N PHE A 331 -15.15 9.61 -0.61
CA PHE A 331 -14.65 9.53 -1.98
C PHE A 331 -13.17 9.91 -2.00
N LEU A 332 -12.39 9.23 -2.85
CA LEU A 332 -10.97 9.50 -3.05
C LEU A 332 -10.66 9.52 -4.55
N ILE A 333 -10.33 10.69 -5.09
CA ILE A 333 -10.11 10.89 -6.52
C ILE A 333 -8.82 11.65 -6.75
N ALA A 334 -8.04 11.24 -7.75
CA ALA A 334 -6.82 11.90 -8.19
C ALA A 334 -5.81 12.13 -7.03
N ALA A 335 -5.47 11.06 -6.31
CA ALA A 335 -4.57 11.14 -5.17
C ALA A 335 -3.43 10.12 -5.21
N THR A 336 -2.29 10.51 -4.62
CA THR A 336 -1.29 9.57 -4.12
C THR A 336 -1.27 9.62 -2.61
N LEU A 337 -1.66 8.52 -1.97
CA LEU A 337 -1.59 8.34 -0.53
C LEU A 337 -0.43 7.41 -0.20
N GLN A 338 0.56 7.91 0.52
CA GLN A 338 1.82 7.19 0.76
C GLN A 338 1.75 6.15 1.90
N GLY A 339 0.54 5.68 2.21
CA GLY A 339 0.32 4.48 3.03
C GLY A 339 0.01 4.80 4.48
N GLN A 340 -0.33 3.77 5.26
CA GLN A 340 -0.76 3.91 6.66
C GLN A 340 -1.89 4.94 6.86
N SER A 341 -2.65 5.23 5.81
CA SER A 341 -3.63 6.31 5.77
C SER A 341 -4.99 5.84 6.25
N ASN A 342 -5.72 6.72 6.93
CA ASN A 342 -7.08 6.44 7.39
C ASN A 342 -8.02 7.54 6.94
N ILE A 343 -8.90 7.22 5.99
CA ILE A 343 -9.88 8.17 5.45
C ILE A 343 -11.18 8.04 6.23
N ALA A 344 -11.50 9.08 7.02
CA ALA A 344 -12.71 9.07 7.83
C ALA A 344 -14.00 9.20 7.01
N SER A 345 -15.12 8.86 7.65
CA SER A 345 -16.46 9.02 7.06
C SER A 345 -16.71 10.45 6.58
N ALA A 346 -17.39 10.57 5.44
CA ALA A 346 -17.73 11.84 4.79
C ALA A 346 -16.53 12.71 4.38
N ALA A 347 -15.30 12.19 4.38
CA ALA A 347 -14.18 12.87 3.73
C ALA A 347 -14.36 12.78 2.20
N THR A 348 -14.55 13.93 1.56
CA THR A 348 -14.78 14.05 0.12
C THR A 348 -13.54 14.63 -0.55
N ILE A 349 -12.61 13.75 -0.89
CA ILE A 349 -11.30 14.10 -1.41
C ILE A 349 -11.31 13.87 -2.92
N GLY A 350 -11.80 14.81 -3.73
CA GLY A 350 -11.99 14.51 -5.15
C GLY A 350 -12.60 15.55 -6.06
N SER A 351 -12.31 16.85 -5.88
CA SER A 351 -12.74 17.86 -6.85
C SER A 351 -11.54 18.58 -7.46
N ASN A 352 -10.89 17.94 -8.43
CA ASN A 352 -9.90 18.57 -9.31
C ASN A 352 -10.56 19.31 -10.50
N HIS A 353 -11.88 19.21 -10.66
CA HIS A 353 -12.70 19.90 -11.67
C HIS A 353 -12.87 21.39 -11.35
N ASN A 354 -11.76 22.13 -11.38
CA ASN A 354 -11.68 23.55 -11.04
C ASN A 354 -11.89 24.49 -12.25
N SER A 355 -12.65 24.06 -13.27
CA SER A 355 -12.85 24.69 -14.60
C SER A 355 -11.63 24.75 -15.53
N ARG A 356 -10.50 24.16 -15.13
CA ARG A 356 -9.28 24.00 -15.96
C ARG A 356 -9.11 22.54 -16.36
N SER A 357 -7.94 22.20 -16.90
CA SER A 357 -7.57 20.80 -17.17
C SER A 357 -7.70 19.94 -15.90
N PRO A 358 -8.12 18.66 -16.01
CA PRO A 358 -8.21 17.74 -14.88
C PRO A 358 -6.82 17.15 -14.54
N ASP A 359 -5.85 18.02 -14.34
CA ASP A 359 -4.45 17.66 -14.06
C ASP A 359 -4.07 17.80 -12.59
N GLY A 360 -4.93 18.45 -11.79
CA GLY A 360 -4.71 18.63 -10.37
C GLY A 360 -4.77 17.32 -9.59
N GLU A 361 -3.90 17.18 -8.59
CA GLU A 361 -3.79 15.99 -7.74
C GLU A 361 -3.49 16.34 -6.27
N MET A 362 -3.75 15.37 -5.39
CA MET A 362 -3.32 15.43 -4.00
C MET A 362 -2.18 14.45 -3.72
N ILE A 363 -1.18 14.89 -2.96
CA ILE A 363 -0.12 14.02 -2.45
C ILE A 363 -0.10 14.11 -0.93
N ALA A 364 -0.30 12.98 -0.26
CA ALA A 364 -0.25 12.93 1.19
C ALA A 364 0.76 11.89 1.67
N GLY A 365 1.63 12.31 2.58
CA GLY A 365 2.60 11.45 3.25
C GLY A 365 1.94 10.31 4.03
N ARG A 366 2.75 9.35 4.47
CA ARG A 366 2.23 8.19 5.20
C ARG A 366 1.63 8.61 6.54
N GLY A 367 0.57 7.92 6.97
CA GLY A 367 -0.14 8.29 8.20
C GLY A 367 -1.13 9.45 8.03
N PHE A 368 -1.40 9.90 6.79
CA PHE A 368 -2.39 10.95 6.54
C PHE A 368 -3.77 10.55 7.07
N TRP A 369 -4.35 11.43 7.87
CA TRP A 369 -5.65 11.21 8.51
C TRP A 369 -6.53 12.45 8.37
N PRO A 370 -7.38 12.52 7.32
CA PRO A 370 -8.45 13.49 7.28
C PRO A 370 -9.59 13.06 8.19
N GLY A 371 -9.98 13.95 9.10
CA GLY A 371 -11.11 13.78 9.99
C GLY A 371 -12.44 13.74 9.25
N LEU A 372 -13.52 13.60 10.03
CA LEU A 372 -14.87 13.52 9.49
C LEU A 372 -15.21 14.78 8.67
N CYS A 373 -15.89 14.61 7.54
CA CYS A 373 -16.39 15.74 6.73
C CYS A 373 -15.28 16.72 6.28
N CYS A 374 -14.11 16.23 5.89
CA CYS A 374 -13.06 17.05 5.27
C CYS A 374 -13.23 17.10 3.74
N ASP A 375 -13.09 18.29 3.16
CA ASP A 375 -12.95 18.49 1.72
C ASP A 375 -11.73 19.37 1.41
N PHE A 376 -11.05 19.07 0.31
CA PHE A 376 -9.81 19.73 -0.08
C PHE A 376 -9.88 20.26 -1.50
N LYS A 377 -9.33 21.46 -1.71
CA LYS A 377 -9.08 21.99 -3.04
C LYS A 377 -7.73 21.52 -3.59
N TYR A 378 -7.70 21.12 -4.86
CA TYR A 378 -6.48 20.68 -5.53
C TYR A 378 -5.82 21.86 -6.29
N ASP A 379 -4.50 21.88 -6.44
CA ASP A 379 -3.51 20.91 -5.90
C ASP A 379 -3.30 21.04 -4.39
N SER A 380 -3.06 19.94 -3.71
CA SER A 380 -2.70 19.95 -2.29
C SER A 380 -1.64 18.92 -1.92
N ARG A 381 -0.76 19.29 -1.00
CA ARG A 381 0.29 18.43 -0.45
C ARG A 381 0.26 18.42 1.08
N PHE A 382 0.45 17.24 1.66
CA PHE A 382 0.57 17.03 3.10
C PHE A 382 1.82 16.21 3.44
N ALA A 383 2.58 16.64 4.43
CA ALA A 383 3.66 15.88 5.05
C ALA A 383 3.13 14.63 5.75
N SER A 384 4.05 13.79 6.24
CA SER A 384 3.69 12.54 6.92
C SER A 384 2.97 12.79 8.24
N PHE A 385 2.01 11.92 8.57
CA PHE A 385 1.23 11.94 9.81
C PHE A 385 0.50 13.26 10.06
N VAL A 386 0.04 13.94 9.02
CA VAL A 386 -0.84 15.10 9.19
C VAL A 386 -2.26 14.64 9.54
N LEU A 387 -2.76 15.09 10.70
CA LEU A 387 -4.16 15.01 11.08
C LEU A 387 -4.88 16.27 10.58
N VAL A 388 -5.95 16.11 9.85
CA VAL A 388 -6.78 17.24 9.41
C VAL A 388 -8.09 17.22 10.20
N ALA A 389 -8.38 18.30 10.91
CA ALA A 389 -9.65 18.47 11.61
C ALA A 389 -10.80 18.58 10.62
N LYS A 390 -12.00 18.19 11.07
CA LYS A 390 -13.26 18.41 10.34
C LYS A 390 -13.35 19.84 9.81
N GLY A 391 -13.65 20.00 8.52
CA GLY A 391 -13.82 21.31 7.91
C GLY A 391 -13.62 21.32 6.40
N SER A 392 -14.02 22.43 5.78
CA SER A 392 -13.84 22.67 4.35
C SER A 392 -12.61 23.53 4.08
N TYR A 393 -11.67 22.98 3.31
CA TYR A 393 -10.39 23.60 3.01
C TYR A 393 -10.40 24.20 1.60
N LYS A 394 -10.93 25.42 1.53
CA LYS A 394 -11.29 26.11 0.27
C LYS A 394 -10.12 26.53 -0.63
N ASN A 395 -8.89 26.45 -0.14
CA ASN A 395 -7.69 26.86 -0.87
C ASN A 395 -6.69 25.71 -0.93
N GLU A 396 -5.89 25.70 -1.99
CA GLU A 396 -4.75 24.81 -2.19
C GLU A 396 -3.82 24.85 -0.97
N LEU A 397 -3.43 23.67 -0.46
CA LEU A 397 -2.61 23.50 0.74
C LEU A 397 -1.24 22.92 0.42
N ASN A 398 -0.22 23.39 1.12
CA ASN A 398 1.13 22.81 1.09
C ASN A 398 1.65 22.68 2.52
N ILE A 399 1.14 21.67 3.22
CA ILE A 399 1.45 21.44 4.63
C ILE A 399 2.74 20.65 4.73
N THR A 400 3.80 21.32 5.19
CA THR A 400 5.16 20.76 5.28
C THR A 400 5.57 20.37 6.71
N TYR A 401 4.65 20.47 7.66
CA TYR A 401 4.85 20.11 9.06
C TYR A 401 4.37 18.68 9.30
N PRO A 402 5.25 17.68 9.48
CA PRO A 402 4.84 16.31 9.76
C PRO A 402 4.28 16.20 11.18
N PHE A 403 3.53 15.14 11.46
CA PHE A 403 2.93 14.92 12.78
C PHE A 403 2.06 16.09 13.28
N SER A 404 1.54 16.93 12.39
CA SER A 404 0.81 18.15 12.75
C SER A 404 -0.70 17.96 12.76
N LEU A 405 -1.39 18.87 13.45
CA LEU A 405 -2.83 19.07 13.27
C LEU A 405 -3.04 20.28 12.35
N VAL A 406 -3.87 20.12 11.34
CA VAL A 406 -4.35 21.20 10.46
C VAL A 406 -5.83 21.41 10.72
N ALA A 407 -6.25 22.64 10.96
CA ALA A 407 -7.64 23.00 11.17
C ALA A 407 -8.04 24.22 10.33
N ALA A 408 -9.23 24.19 9.75
CA ALA A 408 -9.80 25.36 9.08
C ALA A 408 -10.23 26.42 10.10
N ASN A 409 -9.92 27.69 9.82
CA ASN A 409 -10.39 28.83 10.61
C ASN A 409 -11.60 29.49 9.90
N PRO A 410 -12.60 30.05 10.60
CA PRO A 410 -13.69 30.79 9.97
C PRO A 410 -13.23 31.94 9.06
N ASP A 411 -12.08 32.55 9.36
CA ASP A 411 -11.48 33.63 8.57
C ASP A 411 -10.83 33.14 7.25
N GLY A 412 -10.84 31.83 7.00
CA GLY A 412 -10.43 31.20 5.75
C GLY A 412 -8.97 30.73 5.68
N ASN A 413 -8.09 31.22 6.58
CA ASN A 413 -6.75 30.66 6.75
C ASN A 413 -6.78 29.29 7.46
N VAL A 414 -5.66 28.56 7.42
CA VAL A 414 -5.51 27.32 8.19
C VAL A 414 -4.67 27.56 9.44
N HIS A 415 -5.05 26.87 10.51
CA HIS A 415 -4.28 26.78 11.73
C HIS A 415 -3.49 25.47 11.73
N ILE A 416 -2.20 25.56 12.08
CA ILE A 416 -1.31 24.40 12.15
C ILE A 416 -0.71 24.33 13.55
N ILE A 417 -0.83 23.16 14.20
CA ILE A 417 -0.07 22.83 15.41
C ILE A 417 1.01 21.81 15.00
N PRO A 418 2.29 22.20 14.88
CA PRO A 418 3.37 21.26 14.62
C PRO A 418 3.55 20.30 15.79
N ALA A 419 4.05 19.10 15.53
CA ALA A 419 4.25 18.05 16.54
C ALA A 419 2.98 17.70 17.35
N TYR A 420 1.79 17.95 16.81
CA TYR A 420 0.52 17.73 17.50
C TYR A 420 0.40 16.32 18.11
N TRP A 421 0.77 15.28 17.36
CA TRP A 421 0.70 13.93 17.90
C TRP A 421 1.57 13.76 19.14
N PHE A 422 2.80 14.26 19.11
CA PHE A 422 3.70 14.16 20.27
C PHE A 422 3.22 14.97 21.47
N LEU A 423 2.55 16.10 21.22
CA LEU A 423 2.04 16.98 22.27
C LEU A 423 0.70 16.54 22.88
N TYR A 424 -0.16 15.86 22.11
CA TYR A 424 -1.56 15.64 22.52
C TYR A 424 -2.10 14.23 22.28
N ASN A 425 -1.47 13.42 21.43
CA ASN A 425 -2.03 12.13 21.03
C ASN A 425 -0.95 11.09 20.69
N MET A 426 0.09 11.02 21.52
CA MET A 426 1.21 10.09 21.32
C MET A 426 0.73 8.64 21.36
N PHE A 427 -0.27 8.34 22.20
CA PHE A 427 -0.98 7.06 22.24
C PHE A 427 -1.38 6.53 20.85
N ALA A 428 -1.94 7.37 19.97
CA ALA A 428 -2.40 6.91 18.67
C ALA A 428 -1.24 6.53 17.74
N ILE A 429 -0.11 7.23 17.83
CA ILE A 429 1.12 6.92 17.07
C ILE A 429 1.65 5.56 17.51
N GLU A 430 1.86 5.37 18.82
CA GLU A 430 2.36 4.11 19.37
C GLU A 430 1.43 2.95 19.07
N ARG A 431 0.13 3.09 19.37
CA ARG A 431 -0.84 2.03 19.07
C ARG A 431 -0.83 1.64 17.59
N ASN A 432 -0.72 2.62 16.69
CA ASN A 432 -0.71 2.33 15.26
C ASN A 432 0.59 1.62 14.82
N ARG A 433 1.75 1.96 15.41
CA ARG A 433 3.03 1.26 15.18
C ARG A 433 2.89 -0.25 15.42
N PHE A 434 2.41 -0.66 16.60
CA PHE A 434 2.17 -2.07 16.94
C PHE A 434 1.07 -2.70 16.07
N LYS A 435 -0.01 -1.95 15.84
CA LYS A 435 -1.17 -2.41 15.08
C LYS A 435 -0.83 -2.73 13.62
N PHE A 436 -0.03 -1.90 12.93
CA PHE A 436 0.33 -2.16 11.54
C PHE A 436 1.27 -3.37 11.43
N ALA A 437 2.26 -3.49 12.32
CA ALA A 437 3.11 -4.67 12.38
C ALA A 437 2.30 -5.96 12.58
N ALA A 438 1.34 -5.95 13.52
CA ALA A 438 0.49 -7.12 13.79
C ALA A 438 -0.49 -7.46 12.64
N ARG A 439 -0.84 -6.46 11.80
CA ARG A 439 -1.76 -6.59 10.66
C ARG A 439 -1.09 -7.06 9.37
N ASP A 440 0.23 -7.03 9.28
CA ASP A 440 0.92 -7.59 8.12
C ASP A 440 0.81 -9.12 8.14
N LYS A 441 -0.22 -9.65 7.48
CA LYS A 441 -0.49 -11.09 7.38
C LYS A 441 -0.03 -11.70 6.05
N ARG A 442 0.71 -10.94 5.24
CA ARG A 442 1.33 -11.47 4.02
C ARG A 442 2.28 -12.61 4.38
N VAL A 443 2.18 -13.71 3.65
CA VAL A 443 3.13 -14.82 3.78
C VAL A 443 4.41 -14.44 3.04
N VAL A 444 4.27 -13.91 1.83
CA VAL A 444 5.40 -13.44 1.02
C VAL A 444 5.50 -11.92 1.05
N LYS A 445 6.55 -11.39 1.67
CA LYS A 445 6.82 -9.95 1.78
C LYS A 445 7.77 -9.48 0.67
N VAL A 446 7.24 -9.27 -0.53
CA VAL A 446 8.02 -8.73 -1.67
C VAL A 446 8.40 -7.27 -1.45
N GLN A 447 7.49 -6.47 -0.93
CA GLN A 447 7.79 -5.09 -0.56
C GLN A 447 8.01 -4.98 0.95
N HIS A 448 9.17 -4.44 1.33
CA HIS A 448 9.58 -4.21 2.72
C HIS A 448 8.99 -2.89 3.22
N ILE A 449 7.79 -2.98 3.79
CA ILE A 449 7.03 -1.80 4.22
C ILE A 449 7.58 -1.29 5.55
N GLU A 450 7.97 -0.02 5.62
CA GLU A 450 8.32 0.66 6.86
C GLU A 450 7.06 1.06 7.63
N THR A 451 6.78 0.31 8.70
CA THR A 451 5.64 0.57 9.59
C THR A 451 5.97 1.52 10.73
N ASP A 452 7.25 1.78 11.01
CA ASP A 452 7.63 2.68 12.09
C ASP A 452 7.32 4.13 11.72
N PRO A 453 6.50 4.87 12.51
CA PRO A 453 6.23 6.27 12.25
C PRO A 453 7.51 7.12 12.30
N LEU A 454 8.52 6.72 13.07
CA LEU A 454 9.78 7.43 13.21
C LEU A 454 10.84 6.76 12.33
N ALA A 455 10.87 7.13 11.06
CA ALA A 455 11.85 6.60 10.10
C ALA A 455 12.53 7.74 9.31
N PRO A 456 13.61 7.46 8.55
CA PRO A 456 14.42 8.50 7.90
C PRO A 456 13.62 9.51 7.06
N ASP A 457 12.61 9.04 6.31
CA ASP A 457 11.71 9.87 5.48
C ASP A 457 10.90 10.89 6.29
N THR A 458 10.45 10.52 7.48
CA THR A 458 9.73 11.42 8.38
C THR A 458 10.67 12.30 9.19
N MET A 459 11.85 11.80 9.56
CA MET A 459 12.82 12.56 10.36
C MET A 459 13.47 13.68 9.55
N GLN A 460 13.69 13.50 8.25
CA GLN A 460 14.07 14.62 7.38
C GLN A 460 12.97 15.69 7.29
N GLU A 461 11.69 15.32 7.28
CA GLU A 461 10.57 16.28 7.30
C GLU A 461 10.53 17.05 8.62
N VAL A 462 10.87 16.38 9.73
CA VAL A 462 11.01 17.00 11.06
C VAL A 462 12.19 17.98 11.09
N ILE A 463 13.36 17.64 10.54
CA ILE A 463 14.51 18.54 10.42
C ILE A 463 14.14 19.78 9.60
N ALA A 464 13.55 19.59 8.42
CA ALA A 464 13.10 20.70 7.58
C ALA A 464 12.08 21.61 8.29
N SER A 465 11.22 21.02 9.13
CA SER A 465 10.27 21.78 9.96
C SER A 465 10.94 22.57 11.07
N LEU A 466 11.99 22.04 11.72
CA LEU A 466 12.78 22.79 12.69
C LEU A 466 13.40 24.03 12.05
N ASP A 467 14.01 23.87 10.87
CA ASP A 467 14.59 24.99 10.12
C ASP A 467 13.54 26.04 9.76
N ARG A 468 12.35 25.59 9.33
CA ARG A 468 11.24 26.51 9.02
C ARG A 468 10.77 27.26 10.27
N LEU A 469 10.64 26.59 11.40
CA LEU A 469 10.25 27.22 12.67
C LEU A 469 11.30 28.26 13.12
N ILE A 470 12.59 27.98 12.95
CA ILE A 470 13.67 28.96 13.22
C ILE A 470 13.53 30.18 12.32
N GLN A 471 13.37 29.98 11.01
CA GLN A 471 13.18 31.08 10.04
C GLN A 471 11.96 31.95 10.38
N LEU A 472 10.83 31.32 10.69
CA LEU A 472 9.61 32.04 11.03
C LEU A 472 9.75 32.77 12.38
N THR A 473 10.45 32.18 13.35
CA THR A 473 10.74 32.83 14.63
C THR A 473 11.64 34.05 14.44
N TYR A 474 12.65 33.98 13.56
CA TYR A 474 13.47 35.14 13.22
C TYR A 474 12.62 36.27 12.63
N ARG A 475 11.71 35.96 11.69
CA ARG A 475 10.76 36.94 11.14
C ARG A 475 9.87 37.56 12.22
N TRP A 476 9.38 36.74 13.16
CA TRP A 476 8.56 37.21 14.28
C TRP A 476 9.32 38.16 15.22
N LEU A 477 10.59 37.87 15.51
CA LEU A 477 11.46 38.76 16.30
C LEU A 477 11.69 40.13 15.63
N LEU A 478 11.58 40.22 14.30
CA LEU A 478 11.74 41.47 13.54
C LEU A 478 10.43 42.23 13.30
N LEU A 479 9.27 41.69 13.69
CA LEU A 479 7.99 42.40 13.56
C LEU A 479 8.00 43.69 14.37
N ASP A 480 7.25 44.70 13.90
CA ASP A 480 6.96 45.89 14.69
C ASP A 480 6.23 45.52 15.99
N ASN A 481 6.30 46.41 16.99
CA ASN A 481 5.79 46.09 18.33
C ASN A 481 4.29 45.81 18.36
N ASP A 482 3.48 46.52 17.57
CA ASP A 482 2.02 46.34 17.56
C ASP A 482 1.64 44.98 16.95
N THR A 483 2.23 44.65 15.81
CA THR A 483 2.01 43.34 15.16
C THR A 483 2.51 42.20 16.04
N MET A 484 3.70 42.32 16.63
CA MET A 484 4.26 41.28 17.52
C MET A 484 3.38 41.06 18.75
N GLN A 485 2.88 42.13 19.36
CA GLN A 485 2.00 42.04 20.52
C GLN A 485 0.68 41.31 20.17
N LYS A 486 0.10 41.57 18.99
CA LYS A 486 -1.09 40.84 18.49
C LYS A 486 -0.83 39.35 18.25
N MET A 487 0.40 39.00 17.89
CA MET A 487 0.82 37.60 17.67
C MET A 487 1.37 36.93 18.94
N THR A 488 1.34 37.62 20.08
CA THR A 488 1.77 37.10 21.38
C THR A 488 0.54 36.75 22.21
N VAL A 489 0.33 35.46 22.46
CA VAL A 489 -0.79 34.95 23.26
C VAL A 489 -0.54 35.19 24.74
N SER A 490 0.69 34.94 25.20
CA SER A 490 1.15 35.21 26.56
C SER A 490 2.66 35.37 26.59
N ASN A 491 3.18 36.32 27.37
CA ASN A 491 4.61 36.54 27.50
C ASN A 491 4.99 36.84 28.95
N THR A 492 5.24 35.78 29.71
CA THR A 492 5.75 35.87 31.09
C THR A 492 7.25 36.18 31.15
N GLU A 493 7.93 36.27 30.01
CA GLU A 493 9.38 36.46 29.88
C GLU A 493 9.69 37.66 28.97
N ALA A 494 9.00 38.79 29.19
CA ALA A 494 9.08 39.97 28.32
C ALA A 494 10.50 40.48 28.09
N ASP A 495 11.34 40.47 29.14
CA ASP A 495 12.73 40.91 29.06
C ASP A 495 13.58 39.99 28.16
N VAL A 496 13.33 38.67 28.21
CA VAL A 496 14.01 37.70 27.35
C VAL A 496 13.65 37.97 25.89
N VAL A 497 12.35 38.08 25.59
CA VAL A 497 11.89 38.40 24.23
C VAL A 497 12.51 39.70 23.74
N GLN A 498 12.50 40.76 24.55
CA GLN A 498 13.05 42.06 24.15
C GLN A 498 14.57 42.02 23.92
N SER A 499 15.32 41.30 24.75
CA SER A 499 16.77 41.08 24.58
C SER A 499 17.08 40.39 23.25
N PHE A 500 16.36 39.32 22.93
CA PHE A 500 16.55 38.61 21.66
C PHE A 500 16.09 39.43 20.45
N ARG A 501 15.07 40.28 20.58
CA ARG A 501 14.67 41.23 19.54
C ARG A 501 15.78 42.23 19.23
N GLN A 502 16.38 42.84 20.26
CA GLN A 502 17.50 43.77 20.05
C GLN A 502 18.67 43.10 19.33
N LYS A 503 19.02 41.87 19.71
CA LYS A 503 20.04 41.07 19.01
C LYS A 503 19.63 40.80 17.56
N ALA A 504 18.38 40.41 17.31
CA ALA A 504 17.87 40.12 15.97
C ALA A 504 17.92 41.37 15.05
N PHE A 505 17.53 42.55 15.55
CA PHE A 505 17.65 43.81 14.79
C PHE A 505 19.11 44.24 14.54
N ALA A 506 20.03 43.84 15.41
CA ALA A 506 21.46 44.12 15.28
C ALA A 506 22.22 43.07 14.48
N ALA A 507 21.57 42.00 14.01
CA ALA A 507 22.21 40.92 13.27
C ALA A 507 22.82 41.44 11.96
N SER A 508 24.09 41.07 11.70
CA SER A 508 24.85 41.51 10.53
C SER A 508 24.54 40.72 9.26
N SER A 509 23.88 39.56 9.39
CA SER A 509 23.49 38.67 8.30
C SER A 509 22.23 37.87 8.65
N GLU A 510 21.57 37.30 7.64
CA GLU A 510 20.45 36.39 7.85
C GLU A 510 20.87 35.16 8.67
N GLN A 511 22.04 34.58 8.40
CA GLN A 511 22.56 33.43 9.14
C GLN A 511 22.74 33.74 10.64
N GLU A 512 23.28 34.91 10.98
CA GLU A 512 23.38 35.34 12.37
C GLU A 512 21.99 35.51 13.01
N GLY A 513 21.05 36.09 12.28
CA GLY A 513 19.65 36.22 12.72
C GLY A 513 18.97 34.88 12.99
N LEU A 514 19.18 33.89 12.13
CA LEU A 514 18.67 32.52 12.32
C LEU A 514 19.30 31.85 13.56
N ARG A 515 20.60 32.05 13.80
CA ARG A 515 21.25 31.57 15.03
C ARG A 515 20.64 32.20 16.27
N ILE A 516 20.39 33.52 16.26
CA ILE A 516 19.72 34.24 17.36
C ILE A 516 18.31 33.69 17.61
N ALA A 517 17.55 33.40 16.55
CA ALA A 517 16.22 32.82 16.68
C ALA A 517 16.25 31.39 17.23
N LYS A 518 17.23 30.57 16.80
CA LYS A 518 17.47 29.24 17.36
C LYS A 518 17.81 29.33 18.85
N ASP A 519 18.71 30.24 19.23
CA ASP A 519 19.07 30.48 20.62
C ASP A 519 17.84 30.93 21.43
N PHE A 520 17.00 31.81 20.89
CA PHE A 520 15.74 32.20 21.54
C PHE A 520 14.84 30.99 21.82
N LEU A 521 14.66 30.08 20.84
CA LEU A 521 13.86 28.86 21.02
C LEU A 521 14.46 27.88 22.04
N HIS A 522 15.78 27.91 22.26
CA HIS A 522 16.42 27.17 23.36
C HIS A 522 16.17 27.80 24.73
N HIS A 523 16.23 29.13 24.82
CA HIS A 523 16.17 29.85 26.11
C HIS A 523 14.75 30.12 26.59
N ALA A 524 13.82 30.52 25.71
CA ALA A 524 12.46 30.88 26.10
C ALA A 524 11.71 29.68 26.67
N GLN A 525 11.12 29.77 27.86
CA GLN A 525 10.47 28.64 28.54
C GLN A 525 8.95 28.67 28.42
N TYR A 526 8.35 29.85 28.57
CA TYR A 526 6.93 30.03 28.82
C TYR A 526 6.24 31.01 27.86
N THR A 527 6.99 31.69 26.99
CA THR A 527 6.41 32.57 25.96
C THR A 527 5.53 31.78 24.99
N GLN A 528 4.29 32.24 24.81
CA GLN A 528 3.33 31.71 23.85
C GLN A 528 3.10 32.74 22.74
N PHE A 529 3.51 32.38 21.53
CA PHE A 529 3.40 33.23 20.34
C PHE A 529 2.90 32.41 19.14
N ILE A 530 2.43 33.12 18.13
CA ILE A 530 1.93 32.58 16.87
C ILE A 530 2.89 33.02 15.77
N LEU A 531 3.15 32.14 14.80
CA LEU A 531 3.90 32.48 13.58
C LEU A 531 2.96 32.52 12.38
N SER A 532 3.35 33.24 11.34
CA SER A 532 2.64 33.26 10.05
C SER A 532 3.51 32.58 8.99
N ASP A 533 2.99 31.55 8.33
CA ASP A 533 3.65 30.86 7.23
C ASP A 533 2.90 31.07 5.92
N ASP A 534 3.47 31.90 5.07
CA ASP A 534 2.97 32.28 3.75
C ASP A 534 2.93 31.11 2.74
N ARG A 535 3.62 29.99 3.02
CA ARG A 535 3.80 28.87 2.08
C ARG A 535 2.77 27.74 2.24
N CYS A 536 1.97 27.75 3.31
CA CYS A 536 1.14 26.61 3.68
C CYS A 536 -0.25 26.60 3.05
N GLN A 537 -0.77 27.76 2.66
CA GLN A 537 -2.06 27.88 1.97
C GLN A 537 -1.99 29.04 0.99
N LYS A 538 -2.54 28.82 -0.21
CA LYS A 538 -2.63 29.87 -1.22
C LYS A 538 -3.43 31.08 -0.71
N LYS A 539 -2.95 32.29 -1.04
CA LYS A 539 -3.51 33.61 -0.70
C LYS A 539 -3.40 34.04 0.76
N LEU A 540 -3.74 33.17 1.72
CA LEU A 540 -3.88 33.58 3.13
C LEU A 540 -2.78 33.07 4.04
N GLY A 541 -1.96 32.10 3.58
CA GLY A 541 -0.98 31.44 4.43
C GLY A 541 -1.62 30.65 5.59
N ALA A 542 -0.79 30.27 6.56
CA ALA A 542 -1.21 29.58 7.76
C ALA A 542 -0.75 30.31 9.03
N LEU A 543 -1.52 30.15 10.09
CA LEU A 543 -1.11 30.52 11.43
C LEU A 543 -0.56 29.28 12.15
N ILE A 544 0.69 29.37 12.61
CA ILE A 544 1.38 28.30 13.32
C ILE A 544 1.23 28.56 14.82
N TYR A 545 0.50 27.69 15.49
CA TYR A 545 0.27 27.74 16.93
C TYR A 545 1.27 26.85 17.66
N LYS A 546 1.65 27.24 18.88
CA LYS A 546 2.58 26.51 19.74
C LYS A 546 3.94 26.18 19.06
N PRO A 547 4.56 27.14 18.34
CA PRO A 547 5.80 26.90 17.63
C PRO A 547 6.95 26.49 18.56
N LEU A 548 7.04 27.08 19.76
CA LEU A 548 8.07 26.75 20.76
C LEU A 548 7.92 25.30 21.27
N GLN A 549 6.70 24.88 21.61
CA GLN A 549 6.43 23.52 22.06
C GLN A 549 6.69 22.51 20.94
N GLY A 550 6.25 22.82 19.71
CA GLY A 550 6.49 21.98 18.55
C GLY A 550 7.98 21.82 18.24
N TYR A 551 8.74 22.91 18.30
CA TYR A 551 10.19 22.90 18.14
C TYR A 551 10.88 21.96 19.14
N ARG A 552 10.52 22.05 20.43
CA ARG A 552 11.06 21.18 21.49
C ARG A 552 10.69 19.71 21.28
N ALA A 553 9.42 19.43 20.96
CA ALA A 553 8.95 18.06 20.73
C ALA A 553 9.67 17.41 19.54
N TYR A 554 9.84 18.14 18.43
CA TYR A 554 10.62 17.67 17.28
C TYR A 554 12.08 17.38 17.62
N ARG A 555 12.76 18.26 18.37
CA ARG A 555 14.15 17.99 18.80
C ARG A 555 14.25 16.72 19.65
N ARG A 556 13.33 16.51 20.59
CA ARG A 556 13.28 15.30 21.42
C ARG A 556 13.07 14.04 20.60
N ILE A 557 12.16 14.09 19.62
CA ILE A 557 11.86 12.93 18.76
C ILE A 557 13.02 12.59 17.85
N LEU A 558 13.76 13.57 17.34
CA LEU A 558 14.98 13.31 16.58
C LEU A 558 16.06 12.63 17.42
N LYS A 559 16.22 13.01 18.70
CA LYS A 559 17.11 12.31 19.64
C LYS A 559 16.63 10.88 19.88
N TYR A 560 15.33 10.67 20.11
CA TYR A 560 14.72 9.36 20.29
C TYR A 560 14.96 8.45 19.09
N PHE A 561 14.66 8.93 17.88
CA PHE A 561 14.93 8.20 16.64
C PHE A 561 16.40 7.81 16.50
N ALA A 562 17.32 8.74 16.77
CA ALA A 562 18.75 8.46 16.65
C ALA A 562 19.20 7.38 17.65
N ALA A 563 18.77 7.48 18.90
CA ALA A 563 19.08 6.48 19.93
C ALA A 563 18.47 5.10 19.59
N ASP A 564 17.21 5.05 19.15
CA ASP A 564 16.53 3.81 18.75
C ASP A 564 17.23 3.11 17.58
N CYS A 565 17.66 3.87 16.57
CA CYS A 565 18.45 3.34 15.46
C CYS A 565 19.79 2.75 15.92
N LEU A 566 20.48 3.43 16.83
CA LEU A 566 21.77 2.97 17.35
C LEU A 566 21.63 1.76 18.29
N ILE A 567 20.58 1.69 19.10
CA ILE A 567 20.23 0.52 19.90
C ILE A 567 19.93 -0.68 18.99
N THR A 568 19.11 -0.47 17.97
CA THR A 568 18.78 -1.50 16.97
C THR A 568 20.04 -2.01 16.27
N TRP A 569 20.95 -1.10 15.90
CA TRP A 569 22.22 -1.47 15.28
C TRP A 569 23.13 -2.25 16.23
N CYS A 570 23.20 -1.87 17.51
CA CYS A 570 23.95 -2.62 18.52
C CYS A 570 23.39 -4.05 18.66
N SER A 571 22.08 -4.18 18.81
CA SER A 571 21.39 -5.47 18.92
C SER A 571 21.64 -6.36 17.69
N PHE A 572 21.51 -5.79 16.48
CA PHE A 572 21.79 -6.50 15.23
C PHE A 572 23.24 -7.02 15.13
N ASN A 573 24.18 -6.32 15.77
CA ASN A 573 25.59 -6.68 15.83
C ASN A 573 25.98 -7.45 17.11
N GLY A 574 25.01 -7.91 17.91
CA GLY A 574 25.25 -8.68 19.12
C GLY A 574 25.93 -7.88 20.25
N LYS A 575 25.69 -6.56 20.31
CA LYS A 575 26.27 -5.63 21.28
C LYS A 575 25.20 -4.98 22.15
N GLU A 576 25.58 -4.62 23.38
CA GLU A 576 24.71 -3.89 24.32
C GLU A 576 25.04 -2.39 24.42
N SER A 577 26.17 -1.94 23.86
CA SER A 577 26.65 -0.55 23.95
C SER A 577 27.53 -0.20 22.75
N LEU A 578 27.61 1.10 22.42
CA LEU A 578 28.55 1.63 21.44
C LEU A 578 29.94 1.86 22.04
N GLU A 579 30.96 1.56 21.25
CA GLU A 579 32.36 1.90 21.51
C GLU A 579 32.89 2.85 20.43
N ASN A 580 34.02 3.53 20.65
CA ASN A 580 34.55 4.49 19.67
C ASN A 580 34.86 3.86 18.30
N GLU A 581 35.27 2.58 18.30
CA GLU A 581 35.50 1.81 17.08
C GLU A 581 34.19 1.57 16.31
N ASP A 582 33.07 1.41 17.01
CA ASP A 582 31.74 1.27 16.39
C ASP A 582 31.30 2.56 15.71
N LEU A 583 31.54 3.70 16.36
CA LEU A 583 31.26 5.02 15.77
C LEU A 583 32.09 5.23 14.50
N SER A 584 33.38 4.91 14.56
CA SER A 584 34.27 4.93 13.41
C SER A 584 33.79 4.00 12.29
N ARG A 585 33.30 2.79 12.64
CA ARG A 585 32.74 1.83 11.69
C ARG A 585 31.47 2.38 11.03
N ILE A 586 30.55 2.94 11.81
CA ILE A 586 29.33 3.54 11.28
C ILE A 586 29.67 4.70 10.34
N GLU A 587 30.65 5.54 10.67
CA GLU A 587 31.10 6.66 9.82
C GLU A 587 31.60 6.22 8.43
N THR A 588 32.08 4.99 8.28
CA THR A 588 32.48 4.43 6.96
C THR A 588 31.30 4.07 6.06
N ILE A 589 30.10 3.90 6.63
CA ILE A 589 28.88 3.65 5.87
C ILE A 589 28.53 4.92 5.08
N PRO A 590 28.10 4.80 3.81
CA PRO A 590 27.64 5.95 3.04
C PRO A 590 26.54 6.73 3.76
N LEU A 591 26.72 8.06 3.85
CA LEU A 591 25.72 8.94 4.43
C LEU A 591 24.68 9.33 3.37
N TYR A 592 23.44 8.92 3.59
CA TYR A 592 22.27 9.37 2.82
C TYR A 592 21.44 10.34 3.65
N THR A 593 21.21 11.54 3.11
CA THR A 593 20.44 12.60 3.80
C THR A 593 19.08 12.87 3.16
N LYS A 594 18.78 12.21 2.04
CA LYS A 594 17.52 12.33 1.33
C LYS A 594 16.89 10.97 1.16
N TRP A 595 15.70 10.83 1.70
CA TRP A 595 14.96 9.59 1.81
C TRP A 595 13.59 9.74 1.15
N LEU A 596 13.23 8.72 0.39
CA LEU A 596 11.96 8.63 -0.32
C LEU A 596 11.16 7.45 0.22
N ASN A 597 9.87 7.67 0.43
CA ASN A 597 8.91 6.58 0.59
C ASN A 597 8.54 6.04 -0.81
N VAL A 598 9.17 4.93 -1.20
CA VAL A 598 9.02 4.26 -2.48
C VAL A 598 8.00 3.13 -2.32
N GLY A 599 6.72 3.49 -2.43
CA GLY A 599 5.61 2.53 -2.33
C GLY A 599 5.32 1.97 -0.94
N GLY A 600 5.95 2.50 0.12
CA GLY A 600 5.92 1.96 1.48
C GLY A 600 7.30 1.56 2.01
N GLN A 601 8.29 1.39 1.14
CA GLN A 601 9.68 1.10 1.51
C GLN A 601 10.51 2.40 1.52
N ILE A 602 11.34 2.60 2.54
CA ILE A 602 12.18 3.81 2.65
C ILE A 602 13.53 3.55 1.97
N ILE A 603 13.80 4.30 0.90
CA ILE A 603 15.02 4.17 0.10
C ILE A 603 15.61 5.57 -0.09
N SER A 604 16.93 5.70 -0.01
CA SER A 604 17.62 6.97 -0.28
C SER A 604 17.44 7.40 -1.74
N GLU A 605 17.35 8.71 -2.00
CA GLU A 605 17.24 9.27 -3.36
C GLU A 605 18.40 8.80 -4.26
N GLU A 606 19.61 8.71 -3.71
CA GLU A 606 20.82 8.25 -4.40
C GLU A 606 20.70 6.80 -4.89
N LYS A 607 20.17 5.89 -4.05
CA LYS A 607 19.90 4.49 -4.44
C LYS A 607 18.79 4.37 -5.46
N VAL A 608 17.76 5.21 -5.40
CA VAL A 608 16.73 5.27 -6.46
C VAL A 608 17.36 5.71 -7.78
N GLN A 609 18.28 6.67 -7.74
CA GLN A 609 18.98 7.12 -8.93
C GLN A 609 19.94 6.06 -9.50
N GLU A 610 20.64 5.31 -8.63
CA GLU A 610 21.41 4.13 -9.02
C GLU A 610 20.54 3.09 -9.75
N LEU A 611 19.35 2.78 -9.22
CA LEU A 611 18.40 1.90 -9.90
C LEU A 611 18.03 2.42 -11.30
N PHE A 612 17.77 3.72 -11.43
CA PHE A 612 17.43 4.31 -12.73
C PHE A 612 18.58 4.18 -13.72
N GLU A 613 19.82 4.42 -13.29
CA GLU A 613 21.01 4.26 -14.11
C GLU A 613 21.17 2.80 -14.56
N LEU A 614 20.99 1.83 -13.67
CA LEU A 614 21.07 0.40 -14.00
C LEU A 614 19.98 -0.04 -14.99
N VAL A 615 18.75 0.46 -14.83
CA VAL A 615 17.63 0.17 -15.75
C VAL A 615 17.85 0.79 -17.12
N ILE A 616 18.31 2.04 -17.17
CA ILE A 616 18.62 2.77 -18.42
C ILE A 616 19.80 2.10 -19.14
N ALA A 617 20.86 1.74 -18.41
CA ALA A 617 22.04 1.07 -18.93
C ALA A 617 21.80 -0.41 -19.31
N LYS A 618 20.57 -0.93 -19.13
CA LYS A 618 20.21 -2.34 -19.37
C LYS A 618 21.04 -3.33 -18.55
N SER A 619 21.53 -2.91 -17.38
CA SER A 619 22.08 -3.83 -16.37
C SER A 619 20.97 -4.53 -15.60
N ILE A 620 19.81 -3.88 -15.48
CA ILE A 620 18.54 -4.47 -15.04
C ILE A 620 17.60 -4.56 -16.26
N ASN A 621 17.10 -5.76 -16.53
CA ASN A 621 16.29 -6.10 -17.71
C ASN A 621 14.93 -6.73 -17.39
N THR A 622 14.66 -7.03 -16.12
CA THR A 622 13.37 -7.58 -15.67
C THR A 622 12.87 -6.89 -14.41
N TRP A 623 11.55 -6.89 -14.19
CA TRP A 623 10.96 -6.43 -12.92
C TRP A 623 11.42 -7.28 -11.72
N LYS A 624 11.77 -8.55 -11.92
CA LYS A 624 12.36 -9.41 -10.88
C LYS A 624 13.70 -8.87 -10.39
N GLU A 625 14.55 -8.38 -11.29
CA GLU A 625 15.82 -7.76 -10.93
C GLU A 625 15.63 -6.39 -10.26
N VAL A 626 14.60 -5.63 -10.64
CA VAL A 626 14.20 -4.41 -9.92
C VAL A 626 13.81 -4.75 -8.47
N HIS A 627 13.01 -5.80 -8.27
CA HIS A 627 12.62 -6.24 -6.92
C HIS A 627 13.82 -6.76 -6.10
N ALA A 628 14.76 -7.45 -6.74
CA ALA A 628 16.00 -7.87 -6.10
C ALA A 628 16.87 -6.67 -5.66
N PHE A 629 16.84 -5.56 -6.40
CA PHE A 629 17.49 -4.31 -5.98
C PHE A 629 16.83 -3.72 -4.74
N TYR A 630 15.49 -3.75 -4.65
CA TYR A 630 14.78 -3.33 -3.43
C TYR A 630 15.14 -4.21 -2.22
N ASP A 631 15.27 -5.53 -2.42
CA ASP A 631 15.73 -6.46 -1.37
C ASP A 631 17.15 -6.12 -0.90
N GLU A 632 18.05 -5.77 -1.83
CA GLU A 632 19.41 -5.37 -1.47
C GLU A 632 19.45 -4.06 -0.68
N CYS A 633 18.59 -3.10 -1.01
CA CYS A 633 18.44 -1.88 -0.22
C CYS A 633 17.95 -2.18 1.20
N GLN A 634 17.02 -3.13 1.36
CA GLN A 634 16.51 -3.53 2.66
C GLN A 634 17.60 -4.17 3.55
N LYS A 635 18.47 -5.02 2.98
CA LYS A 635 19.55 -5.67 3.75
C LYS A 635 20.47 -4.66 4.44
N ASN A 636 20.72 -3.53 3.78
CA ASN A 636 21.63 -2.49 4.27
C ASN A 636 20.91 -1.40 5.09
N TYR A 637 19.58 -1.49 5.25
CA TYR A 637 18.77 -0.41 5.82
C TYR A 637 19.09 -0.11 7.29
N ILE A 638 19.42 -1.13 8.11
CA ILE A 638 19.83 -0.93 9.51
C ILE A 638 21.12 -0.10 9.60
N ASP A 639 22.10 -0.41 8.75
CA ASP A 639 23.37 0.30 8.66
C ASP A 639 23.17 1.75 8.19
N TYR A 640 22.35 1.96 7.15
CA TYR A 640 22.07 3.31 6.68
C TYR A 640 21.30 4.15 7.71
N LYS A 641 20.37 3.54 8.48
CA LYS A 641 19.70 4.22 9.59
C LYS A 641 20.67 4.61 10.70
N ALA A 642 21.61 3.75 11.06
CA ALA A 642 22.64 4.06 12.06
C ALA A 642 23.52 5.22 11.61
N ARG A 643 23.94 5.24 10.33
CA ARG A 643 24.71 6.36 9.78
C ARG A 643 23.91 7.67 9.78
N TYR A 644 22.65 7.60 9.38
CA TYR A 644 21.76 8.76 9.40
C TYR A 644 21.50 9.25 10.83
N ALA A 645 21.39 8.36 11.82
CA ALA A 645 21.25 8.72 13.24
C ALA A 645 22.42 9.56 13.76
N LEU A 646 23.67 9.21 13.39
CA LEU A 646 24.83 10.05 13.73
C LEU A 646 24.70 11.44 13.12
N PHE A 647 24.37 11.53 11.83
CA PHE A 647 24.14 12.79 11.14
C PHE A 647 23.04 13.65 11.80
N VAL A 648 21.94 13.03 12.24
CA VAL A 648 20.85 13.71 12.96
C VAL A 648 21.37 14.33 14.26
N LEU A 649 22.15 13.58 15.06
CA LEU A 649 22.73 14.09 16.30
C LEU A 649 23.71 15.24 16.03
N GLU A 650 24.63 15.07 15.09
CA GLU A 650 25.59 16.12 14.71
C GLU A 650 24.90 17.39 14.22
N THR A 651 23.80 17.25 13.48
CA THR A 651 22.97 18.37 13.02
C THR A 651 22.29 19.09 14.19
N LEU A 652 21.77 18.34 15.18
CA LEU A 652 21.11 18.93 16.35
C LEU A 652 22.05 19.73 17.27
N TYR A 653 23.30 19.28 17.40
CA TYR A 653 24.30 19.88 18.30
C TYR A 653 25.34 20.77 17.57
N GLU A 654 25.24 20.87 16.24
CA GLU A 654 26.10 21.68 15.36
C GLU A 654 27.60 21.41 15.57
N ARG A 655 27.95 20.14 15.83
CA ARG A 655 29.33 19.69 16.04
C ARG A 655 29.44 18.19 15.74
N PRO A 656 30.62 17.71 15.33
CA PRO A 656 30.81 16.28 15.09
C PRO A 656 30.70 15.50 16.39
N LEU A 657 30.32 14.23 16.29
CA LEU A 657 30.04 13.37 17.44
C LEU A 657 31.25 13.23 18.38
N ARG A 658 32.46 13.24 17.82
CA ARG A 658 33.73 13.20 18.57
C ARG A 658 33.94 14.39 19.51
N ASP A 659 33.22 15.49 19.31
CA ASP A 659 33.28 16.68 20.16
C ASP A 659 32.14 16.67 21.20
N PHE A 660 31.41 15.57 21.34
CA PHE A 660 30.31 15.46 22.30
C PHE A 660 30.87 15.24 23.71
N THR A 661 30.42 16.09 24.63
CA THR A 661 30.79 15.99 26.04
C THR A 661 29.84 15.05 26.79
N THR A 662 30.21 14.69 28.03
CA THR A 662 29.34 13.87 28.90
C THR A 662 27.99 14.55 29.12
N GLU A 663 27.94 15.87 29.18
CA GLU A 663 26.71 16.65 29.32
C GLU A 663 25.81 16.53 28.08
N ILE A 664 26.39 16.48 26.88
CA ILE A 664 25.62 16.28 25.64
C ILE A 664 25.01 14.87 25.62
N PHE A 665 25.78 13.84 25.96
CA PHE A 665 25.24 12.48 26.05
C PHE A 665 24.16 12.35 27.14
N ALA A 666 24.31 13.06 28.26
CA ALA A 666 23.28 13.13 29.29
C ALA A 666 22.01 13.84 28.78
N ASP A 667 22.15 14.95 28.04
CA ASP A 667 21.02 15.66 27.41
C ASP A 667 20.28 14.79 26.37
N ILE A 668 21.01 13.97 25.60
CA ILE A 668 20.39 12.97 24.71
C ILE A 668 19.63 11.94 25.54
N THR A 669 20.31 11.29 26.47
CA THR A 669 19.75 10.19 27.27
C THR A 669 18.50 10.62 28.04
N ASN A 670 18.53 11.80 28.65
CA ASN A 670 17.39 12.34 29.41
C ASN A 670 16.18 12.63 28.52
N ASP A 671 16.36 13.29 27.38
CA ASP A 671 15.26 13.57 26.45
C ASP A 671 14.69 12.28 25.84
N VAL A 672 15.54 11.30 25.53
CA VAL A 672 15.12 10.01 24.98
C VAL A 672 14.32 9.20 26.00
N ALA A 673 14.81 9.11 27.24
CA ALA A 673 14.09 8.45 28.34
C ALA A 673 12.75 9.15 28.63
N TYR A 674 12.72 10.49 28.60
CA TYR A 674 11.49 11.27 28.72
C TYR A 674 10.47 10.90 27.63
N VAL A 675 10.89 10.84 26.37
CA VAL A 675 9.99 10.46 25.26
C VAL A 675 9.46 9.03 25.44
N ALA A 676 10.32 8.08 25.80
CA ALA A 676 9.93 6.69 26.04
C ALA A 676 8.87 6.57 27.15
N MET A 677 9.08 7.30 28.26
CA MET A 677 8.10 7.35 29.36
C MET A 677 6.80 8.04 28.94
N GLU A 678 6.86 9.16 28.22
CA GLU A 678 5.67 9.87 27.73
C GLU A 678 4.82 9.00 26.78
N MET A 679 5.47 8.19 25.92
CA MET A 679 4.78 7.21 25.08
C MET A 679 3.93 6.23 25.92
N LEU A 680 4.50 5.71 27.01
CA LEU A 680 3.82 4.81 27.94
C LEU A 680 2.73 5.53 28.75
N GLU A 681 3.06 6.65 29.41
CA GLU A 681 2.16 7.37 30.30
C GLU A 681 0.97 7.99 29.56
N SER A 682 1.20 8.57 28.38
CA SER A 682 0.12 9.09 27.54
C SER A 682 -0.80 7.98 27.03
N SER A 683 -0.27 6.77 26.79
CA SER A 683 -1.05 5.59 26.40
C SER A 683 -1.94 5.10 27.52
N ILE A 684 -1.40 4.98 28.75
CA ILE A 684 -2.16 4.62 29.95
C ILE A 684 -3.24 5.67 30.23
N THR A 685 -2.87 6.95 30.21
CA THR A 685 -3.79 8.06 30.48
C THR A 685 -4.92 8.13 29.45
N SER A 686 -4.58 7.99 28.16
CA SER A 686 -5.58 8.03 27.09
C SER A 686 -6.54 6.85 27.17
N ARG A 687 -6.07 5.66 27.54
CA ARG A 687 -6.94 4.49 27.74
C ARG A 687 -7.77 4.55 29.01
N SER A 688 -7.25 5.14 30.08
CA SER A 688 -8.01 5.33 31.32
C SER A 688 -9.27 6.17 31.11
N LYS A 689 -9.22 7.15 30.19
CA LYS A 689 -10.38 7.97 29.83
C LYS A 689 -11.58 7.17 29.30
N ASP A 690 -11.36 6.00 28.69
CA ASP A 690 -12.47 5.14 28.24
C ASP A 690 -13.36 4.70 29.43
N TYR A 691 -12.82 4.71 30.66
CA TYR A 691 -13.50 4.30 31.89
C TYR A 691 -13.84 5.47 32.83
N THR A 692 -13.03 6.54 32.81
CA THR A 692 -13.15 7.65 33.77
C THR A 692 -13.85 8.87 33.22
N ASP A 693 -13.94 9.04 31.89
CA ASP A 693 -14.56 10.20 31.28
C ASP A 693 -16.09 10.11 31.37
N PHE A 694 -16.72 11.16 31.91
CA PHE A 694 -18.18 11.22 32.06
C PHE A 694 -18.90 10.96 30.73
N PHE A 695 -18.46 11.58 29.63
CA PHE A 695 -19.09 11.43 28.30
C PHE A 695 -18.86 10.05 27.68
N ARG A 696 -17.92 9.25 28.17
CA ARG A 696 -17.81 7.83 27.79
C ARG A 696 -18.86 6.97 28.49
N SER A 697 -19.32 7.38 29.68
CA SER A 697 -20.30 6.61 30.48
C SER A 697 -21.77 6.89 30.14
N ILE A 698 -22.11 8.04 29.54
CA ILE A 698 -23.50 8.51 29.39
C ILE A 698 -24.41 7.62 28.55
N THR A 699 -23.86 6.71 27.75
CA THR A 699 -24.63 5.77 26.91
C THR A 699 -24.86 4.41 27.57
N PHE A 700 -24.27 4.20 28.76
CA PHE A 700 -24.44 2.99 29.54
C PHE A 700 -25.47 3.20 30.65
N ARG A 701 -26.28 2.17 30.90
CA ARG A 701 -27.33 2.18 31.93
C ARG A 701 -26.74 2.12 33.34
N ASN A 702 -25.63 1.42 33.53
CA ASN A 702 -24.95 1.22 34.81
C ASN A 702 -23.49 0.75 34.60
N LYS A 703 -22.75 0.59 35.72
CA LYS A 703 -21.34 0.17 35.69
C LYS A 703 -21.16 -1.27 35.22
N GLU A 704 -22.11 -2.14 35.53
CA GLU A 704 -22.09 -3.54 35.11
C GLU A 704 -22.12 -3.66 33.57
N GLU A 705 -22.89 -2.80 32.90
CA GLU A 705 -22.91 -2.72 31.43
C GLU A 705 -21.60 -2.14 30.86
N VAL A 706 -20.99 -1.17 31.54
CA VAL A 706 -19.65 -0.64 31.15
C VAL A 706 -18.62 -1.75 31.20
N GLU A 707 -18.54 -2.49 32.32
CA GLU A 707 -17.56 -3.58 32.50
C GLU A 707 -17.82 -4.73 31.53
N ALA A 708 -19.09 -5.09 31.29
CA ALA A 708 -19.44 -6.15 30.35
C ALA A 708 -19.12 -5.79 28.89
N VAL A 709 -19.17 -4.51 28.51
CA VAL A 709 -18.94 -4.04 27.13
C VAL A 709 -17.49 -3.66 26.88
N LEU A 710 -16.84 -2.95 27.81
CA LEU A 710 -15.48 -2.43 27.64
C LEU A 710 -14.41 -3.37 28.21
N GLY A 711 -14.77 -4.26 29.13
CA GLY A 711 -13.82 -5.08 29.89
C GLY A 711 -13.14 -4.31 31.02
N ASN A 712 -12.01 -4.81 31.51
CA ASN A 712 -11.18 -4.13 32.51
C ASN A 712 -9.90 -3.57 31.84
N ILE A 713 -9.49 -2.36 32.24
CA ILE A 713 -8.25 -1.75 31.75
C ILE A 713 -7.01 -2.60 32.08
N GLY A 714 -7.01 -3.33 33.20
CA GLY A 714 -5.90 -4.19 33.62
C GLY A 714 -5.62 -5.35 32.66
N ASP A 715 -6.61 -5.74 31.86
CA ASP A 715 -6.50 -6.85 30.89
C ASP A 715 -6.03 -6.38 29.50
N ASN A 716 -5.68 -5.09 29.35
CA ASN A 716 -5.27 -4.54 28.07
C ASN A 716 -3.88 -5.04 27.66
N SER A 717 -3.82 -6.00 26.73
CA SER A 717 -2.56 -6.61 26.26
C SER A 717 -1.58 -5.59 25.71
N PHE A 718 -2.06 -4.59 24.95
CA PHE A 718 -1.22 -3.54 24.38
C PHE A 718 -0.48 -2.73 25.45
N LEU A 719 -1.14 -2.35 26.55
CA LEU A 719 -0.48 -1.57 27.61
C LEU A 719 0.58 -2.39 28.36
N ARG A 720 0.39 -3.70 28.51
CA ARG A 720 1.39 -4.60 29.09
C ARG A 720 2.61 -4.73 28.17
N GLU A 721 2.38 -5.04 26.90
CA GLU A 721 3.45 -5.16 25.89
C GLU A 721 4.22 -3.85 25.75
N LEU A 722 3.53 -2.69 25.76
CA LEU A 722 4.17 -1.38 25.70
C LEU A 722 5.04 -1.12 26.94
N ARG A 723 4.60 -1.52 28.14
CA ARG A 723 5.38 -1.36 29.37
C ARG A 723 6.67 -2.16 29.29
N GLU A 724 6.59 -3.45 28.94
CA GLU A 724 7.74 -4.33 28.79
C GLU A 724 8.73 -3.77 27.73
N ALA A 725 8.22 -3.37 26.57
CA ALA A 725 9.04 -2.77 25.51
C ALA A 725 9.72 -1.46 25.95
N THR A 726 9.04 -0.65 26.78
CA THR A 726 9.60 0.61 27.29
C THR A 726 10.69 0.37 28.34
N ASP A 727 10.49 -0.60 29.23
CA ASP A 727 11.48 -0.99 30.24
C ASP A 727 12.75 -1.57 29.58
N ASP A 728 12.58 -2.42 28.55
CA ASP A 728 13.68 -2.95 27.75
C ASP A 728 14.42 -1.85 26.98
N PHE A 729 13.68 -0.92 26.35
CA PHE A 729 14.26 0.21 25.62
C PHE A 729 15.11 1.10 26.55
N ASN A 730 14.58 1.47 27.72
CA ASN A 730 15.30 2.30 28.69
C ASN A 730 16.54 1.58 29.24
N THR A 731 16.45 0.27 29.49
CA THR A 731 17.60 -0.53 29.91
C THR A 731 18.72 -0.51 28.88
N ASN A 732 18.38 -0.61 27.59
CA ASN A 732 19.34 -0.53 26.49
C ASN A 732 19.90 0.90 26.34
N LEU A 733 19.05 1.92 26.47
CA LEU A 733 19.45 3.32 26.41
C LEU A 733 20.49 3.66 27.48
N GLU A 734 20.31 3.20 28.72
CA GLU A 734 21.27 3.39 29.80
C GLU A 734 22.65 2.80 29.49
N ARG A 735 22.73 1.78 28.63
CA ARG A 735 23.98 1.13 28.24
C ARG A 735 24.60 1.74 26.99
N LEU A 736 23.77 2.30 26.11
CA LEU A 736 24.13 2.72 24.76
C LEU A 736 25.44 3.52 24.68
N PHE A 737 25.57 4.61 25.45
CA PHE A 737 26.72 5.49 25.38
C PHE A 737 27.77 5.27 26.49
N LYS A 738 27.60 4.28 27.38
CA LYS A 738 28.47 4.10 28.58
C LYS A 738 29.95 3.88 28.25
N LYS A 739 30.26 3.30 27.09
CA LYS A 739 31.63 2.98 26.67
C LYS A 739 32.21 3.95 25.64
N VAL A 740 31.44 4.95 25.21
CA VAL A 740 31.93 6.01 24.33
C VAL A 740 32.77 6.98 25.16
N ARG A 741 34.03 7.19 24.77
CA ARG A 741 34.97 8.07 25.48
C ARG A 741 35.75 8.88 24.46
N PHE A 742 35.47 10.17 24.35
CA PHE A 742 36.24 11.05 23.46
C PHE A 742 37.36 11.77 24.20
#